data_AF-A0A081SGE0-F1
#
_entry.id   AF-A0A081SGE0-F1
#
_cell.length_a   1.000
_cell.length_b   1.000
_cell.length_c   1.000
_cell.angle_alpha   90.00
_cell.angle_beta   90.00
_cell.angle_gamma   90.00
#
_symmetry.space_group_name_H-M   'P 1'
#
loop_
_entity.id
_entity.type
_entity.pdbx_description
1 polymer ?
#
loop_
_entity_poly.entity_id
_entity_poly.type
_entity_poly.pdbx_seq_one_letter_code
_entity_poly.pdbx_strand_id
1 'polypeptide(L)'
;MAISFCFFEHARYAFFLFCTTLLPKAILPKKMRSAVYHLVWCLTVLLLLAVVVGATRAVALAQSDTGEVRRLAQLAEDFRRRNRLDSAIALTEQLKTLAEQRNDKTGIGLYWLNVGYIKAIQCDNAASLSAFGSALKIFRQTADSANLAKALNGTGRTYFQQGRLDEALRVLIDALAVSEPLGNNALVATSLTNIGNLYFAQRQYDDAILHYQKAKPLFEELGDMQFVGFILNNIGNAYQEQGNYDDALRHHQESLAIKTTQGDERGVSNALNNIGLLNELKGNFVAALEQYRQSLALREQLHLKFETCQSLYNIARLCFRQDSLLRTSKELAPPRQDLLSLALDYALRSRDAATEIHAAEFISLSNYLLSDIYQQLGKPSDALIAYKQFIAARDSMFNQASVKKLNELRVQYETERKEKDIALLQKEAENQVLVRNSLVAGVVLFGLLLIVAANRYRLKLRSEAALREKNAALDHALRQVEEQKQLAEEAGRLKSEILNIVAHDLQTPLSSVIHFAYLLNQTGRFTPKQSEMLSRITSISQAMLRQTVNLLNAAAERASTEMQREKINLTALLLDVISGCGAAEKQLAVHLNSEADYCVIGDGDKLREAFENILSNAVKYSPRQKTIHIEMKRHSEYGSQKRDGAPLPSPDSCILVSIRDEGQGLTDDDQKKLFGKFQRLSAKPTGGESSTGLGLYITKHIIELHSGRIWAESDGKGKGTTFFVELPLHD
;
A
#
# COMPACT_ATOMS: atom_id res chain seq x y z
N MET A 1 -44.29 -2.53 -12.61
CA MET A 1 -43.63 -3.70 -13.24
C MET A 1 -44.31 -4.12 -14.55
N ALA A 2 -45.63 -4.35 -14.60
CA ALA A 2 -46.33 -4.79 -15.82
C ALA A 2 -46.21 -3.83 -17.03
N ILE A 3 -46.23 -2.51 -16.79
CA ILE A 3 -46.10 -1.49 -17.84
C ILE A 3 -44.67 -1.45 -18.43
N SER A 4 -43.65 -1.61 -17.59
CA SER A 4 -42.24 -1.69 -18.02
C SER A 4 -41.95 -2.96 -18.81
N PHE A 5 -42.64 -4.07 -18.51
CA PHE A 5 -42.51 -5.32 -19.26
C PHE A 5 -43.17 -5.23 -20.64
N CYS A 6 -44.34 -4.60 -20.75
CA CYS A 6 -44.99 -4.31 -22.03
C CYS A 6 -44.14 -3.40 -22.93
N PHE A 7 -43.50 -2.37 -22.37
CA PHE A 7 -42.60 -1.49 -23.12
C PHE A 7 -41.35 -2.22 -23.62
N PHE A 8 -40.84 -3.17 -22.84
CA PHE A 8 -39.68 -3.98 -23.20
C PHE A 8 -39.97 -4.91 -24.39
N GLU A 9 -41.14 -5.57 -24.40
CA GLU A 9 -41.60 -6.41 -25.53
C GLU A 9 -41.83 -5.58 -26.80
N HIS A 10 -42.47 -4.41 -26.70
CA HIS A 10 -42.72 -3.54 -27.85
C HIS A 10 -41.43 -2.94 -28.43
N ALA A 11 -40.46 -2.56 -27.58
CA ALA A 11 -39.16 -2.09 -28.02
C ALA A 11 -38.34 -3.20 -28.70
N ARG A 12 -38.47 -4.45 -28.24
CA ARG A 12 -37.84 -5.62 -28.88
C ARG A 12 -38.42 -5.90 -30.26
N TYR A 13 -39.74 -5.79 -30.40
CA TYR A 13 -40.43 -5.94 -31.68
C TYR A 13 -40.09 -4.82 -32.67
N ALA A 14 -40.06 -3.57 -32.21
CA ALA A 14 -39.66 -2.43 -33.03
C ALA A 14 -38.19 -2.52 -33.48
N PHE A 15 -37.30 -3.02 -32.63
CA PHE A 15 -35.88 -3.27 -32.97
C PHE A 15 -35.72 -4.37 -34.02
N PHE A 16 -36.48 -5.46 -33.91
CA PHE A 16 -36.47 -6.55 -34.89
C PHE A 16 -36.99 -6.08 -36.25
N LEU A 17 -38.04 -5.24 -36.28
CA LEU A 17 -38.56 -4.62 -37.49
C LEU A 17 -37.54 -3.66 -38.11
N PHE A 18 -36.93 -2.76 -37.33
CA PHE A 18 -35.94 -1.78 -37.81
C PHE A 18 -34.69 -2.46 -38.42
N CYS A 19 -34.18 -3.52 -37.78
CA CYS A 19 -33.01 -4.26 -38.27
C CYS A 19 -33.29 -5.08 -39.54
N THR A 20 -34.55 -5.47 -39.79
CA THR A 20 -34.94 -6.28 -40.96
C THR A 20 -35.45 -5.45 -42.13
N THR A 21 -35.97 -4.24 -41.88
CA THR A 21 -36.62 -3.39 -42.90
C THR A 21 -35.80 -2.18 -43.36
N LEU A 22 -34.95 -1.59 -42.49
CA LEU A 22 -34.35 -0.28 -42.76
C LEU A 22 -32.82 -0.29 -43.02
N LEU A 23 -32.14 -1.43 -42.89
CA LEU A 23 -30.78 -1.58 -43.41
C LEU A 23 -30.80 -2.18 -44.82
N PRO A 24 -30.60 -1.39 -45.90
CA PRO A 24 -30.50 -1.95 -47.23
C PRO A 24 -29.31 -2.91 -47.27
N LYS A 25 -29.57 -4.17 -47.63
CA LYS A 25 -28.59 -5.27 -47.71
C LYS A 25 -27.38 -4.99 -48.64
N ALA A 26 -27.35 -3.84 -49.32
CA ALA A 26 -26.44 -3.49 -50.40
C ALA A 26 -25.23 -2.61 -50.00
N ILE A 27 -25.17 -2.00 -48.81
CA ILE A 27 -24.17 -0.92 -48.56
C ILE A 27 -23.02 -1.31 -47.60
N LEU A 28 -23.13 -2.37 -46.79
CA LEU A 28 -22.07 -2.76 -45.84
C LEU A 28 -21.42 -4.12 -46.12
N PRO A 29 -20.06 -4.21 -46.15
CA PRO A 29 -19.33 -5.48 -46.27
C PRO A 29 -19.61 -6.39 -45.07
N LYS A 30 -19.68 -7.71 -45.32
CA LYS A 30 -20.08 -8.75 -44.33
C LYS A 30 -19.37 -8.63 -42.97
N LYS A 31 -18.09 -8.22 -42.95
CA LYS A 31 -17.29 -8.07 -41.72
C LYS A 31 -17.70 -6.90 -40.83
N MET A 32 -18.33 -5.84 -41.36
CA MET A 32 -18.74 -4.66 -40.57
C MET A 32 -20.16 -4.77 -39.99
N ARG A 33 -20.99 -5.70 -40.47
CA ARG A 33 -22.39 -5.81 -40.01
C ARG A 33 -22.48 -6.16 -38.52
N SER A 34 -21.66 -7.10 -38.05
CA SER A 34 -21.62 -7.49 -36.63
C SER A 34 -21.24 -6.31 -35.72
N ALA A 35 -20.25 -5.50 -36.12
CA ALA A 35 -19.84 -4.33 -35.35
C ALA A 35 -20.94 -3.26 -35.27
N VAL A 36 -21.66 -3.01 -36.38
CA VAL A 36 -22.78 -2.06 -36.39
C VAL A 36 -23.95 -2.57 -35.56
N TYR A 37 -24.28 -3.86 -35.62
CA TYR A 37 -25.31 -4.44 -34.74
C TYR A 37 -24.94 -4.34 -33.25
N HIS A 38 -23.68 -4.58 -32.89
CA HIS A 38 -23.22 -4.41 -31.51
C HIS A 38 -23.25 -2.94 -31.06
N LEU A 39 -22.84 -2.00 -31.92
CA LEU A 39 -22.85 -0.57 -31.60
C LEU A 39 -24.28 -0.06 -31.38
N VAL A 40 -25.21 -0.42 -32.27
CA VAL A 40 -26.61 -0.02 -32.16
C VAL A 40 -27.28 -0.67 -30.95
N TRP A 41 -26.95 -1.93 -30.63
CA TRP A 41 -27.44 -2.60 -29.43
C TRP A 41 -26.90 -1.95 -28.14
N CYS A 42 -25.63 -1.56 -28.10
CA CYS A 42 -25.08 -0.81 -26.97
C CYS A 42 -25.75 0.56 -26.81
N LEU A 43 -26.01 1.27 -27.90
CA LEU A 43 -26.71 2.56 -27.89
C LEU A 43 -28.16 2.44 -27.41
N THR A 44 -28.90 1.41 -27.83
CA THR A 44 -30.28 1.18 -27.36
C THR A 44 -30.34 0.77 -25.90
N VAL A 45 -29.39 -0.05 -25.43
CA VAL A 45 -29.26 -0.40 -24.00
C VAL A 45 -28.92 0.85 -23.16
N LEU A 46 -28.03 1.71 -23.63
CA LEU A 46 -27.71 2.99 -22.98
C LEU A 46 -28.91 3.94 -22.91
N LEU A 47 -29.70 4.03 -23.99
CA LEU A 47 -30.90 4.87 -24.02
C LEU A 47 -32.00 4.32 -23.09
N LEU A 48 -32.16 2.99 -23.03
CA LEU A 48 -33.05 2.32 -22.08
C LEU A 48 -32.62 2.54 -20.63
N LEU A 49 -31.32 2.47 -20.34
CA LEU A 49 -30.76 2.81 -19.03
C LEU A 49 -31.04 4.27 -18.67
N ALA A 50 -30.87 5.20 -19.62
CA ALA A 50 -31.17 6.61 -19.41
C ALA A 50 -32.66 6.86 -19.14
N VAL A 51 -33.57 6.18 -19.84
CA VAL A 51 -35.02 6.26 -19.61
C VAL A 51 -35.43 5.62 -18.28
N VAL A 52 -34.83 4.49 -17.89
CA VAL A 52 -35.07 3.87 -16.58
C VAL A 52 -34.56 4.75 -15.45
N VAL A 53 -33.37 5.35 -15.59
CA VAL A 53 -32.83 6.33 -14.63
C VAL A 53 -33.68 7.60 -14.60
N GLY A 54 -34.17 8.06 -15.75
CA GLY A 54 -35.11 9.20 -15.83
C GLY A 54 -36.46 8.90 -15.18
N ALA A 55 -37.00 7.70 -15.37
CA ALA A 55 -38.26 7.26 -14.78
C ALA A 55 -38.16 7.00 -13.28
N THR A 56 -37.04 6.47 -12.77
CA THR A 56 -36.81 6.36 -11.32
C THR A 56 -36.63 7.73 -10.68
N ARG A 57 -35.99 8.68 -11.38
CA ARG A 57 -35.90 10.08 -10.94
C ARG A 57 -37.26 10.78 -10.95
N ALA A 58 -38.10 10.53 -11.96
CA ALA A 58 -39.47 11.06 -12.04
C ALA A 58 -40.42 10.44 -11.00
N VAL A 59 -40.28 9.15 -10.69
CA VAL A 59 -41.01 8.48 -9.59
C VAL A 59 -40.52 8.95 -8.22
N ALA A 60 -39.23 9.23 -8.06
CA ALA A 60 -38.70 9.87 -6.86
C ALA A 60 -39.19 11.33 -6.69
N LEU A 61 -39.40 12.06 -7.80
CA LEU A 61 -39.99 13.41 -7.80
C LEU A 61 -41.51 13.38 -7.57
N ALA A 62 -42.21 12.31 -7.97
CA ALA A 62 -43.65 12.13 -7.77
C ALA A 62 -44.05 11.72 -6.34
N GLN A 63 -43.09 11.37 -5.47
CA GLN A 63 -43.30 11.11 -4.02
C GLN A 63 -43.13 12.38 -3.15
N SER A 64 -43.07 13.58 -3.73
CA SER A 64 -42.81 14.84 -3.03
C SER A 64 -44.03 15.42 -2.30
N ASP A 65 -44.62 14.64 -1.38
CA ASP A 65 -45.58 15.12 -0.38
C ASP A 65 -44.94 15.18 1.03
N THR A 66 -43.65 15.55 1.08
CA THR A 66 -42.86 15.72 2.32
C THR A 66 -43.31 16.92 3.15
N GLY A 67 -44.16 17.78 2.59
CA GLY A 67 -44.69 18.97 3.27
C GLY A 67 -45.66 18.64 4.41
N GLU A 68 -46.39 17.53 4.35
CA GLU A 68 -47.35 17.17 5.40
C GLU A 68 -46.66 16.66 6.67
N VAL A 69 -45.66 15.77 6.53
CA VAL A 69 -44.81 15.29 7.63
C VAL A 69 -44.12 16.47 8.34
N ARG A 70 -43.54 17.40 7.58
CA ARG A 70 -42.91 18.60 8.14
C ARG A 70 -43.91 19.53 8.84
N ARG A 71 -45.10 19.71 8.28
CA ARG A 71 -46.18 20.50 8.89
C ARG A 71 -46.66 19.89 10.20
N LEU A 72 -46.85 18.57 10.27
CA LEU A 72 -47.20 17.88 11.52
C LEU A 72 -46.11 18.06 12.58
N ALA A 73 -44.83 17.94 12.19
CA ALA A 73 -43.71 18.18 13.10
C ALA A 73 -43.65 19.62 13.62
N GLN A 74 -43.91 20.61 12.76
CA GLN A 74 -44.01 22.02 13.16
C GLN A 74 -45.20 22.27 14.08
N LEU A 75 -46.36 21.67 13.78
CA LEU A 75 -47.54 21.80 14.62
C LEU A 75 -47.31 21.19 16.01
N ALA A 76 -46.69 20.00 16.08
CA ALA A 76 -46.32 19.38 17.35
C ALA A 76 -45.39 20.29 18.17
N GLU A 77 -44.40 20.91 17.51
CA GLU A 77 -43.50 21.90 18.11
C GLU A 77 -44.25 23.12 18.65
N ASP A 78 -45.20 23.68 17.90
CA ASP A 78 -46.00 24.84 18.31
C ASP A 78 -46.89 24.52 19.53
N PHE A 79 -47.55 23.36 19.53
CA PHE A 79 -48.35 22.92 20.67
C PHE A 79 -47.47 22.69 21.90
N ARG A 80 -46.27 22.13 21.71
CA ARG A 80 -45.27 21.95 22.77
C ARG A 80 -44.79 23.30 23.34
N ARG A 81 -44.49 24.29 22.48
CA ARG A 81 -44.11 25.65 22.90
C ARG A 81 -45.21 26.36 23.70
N ARG A 82 -46.48 26.08 23.38
CA ARG A 82 -47.66 26.55 24.13
C ARG A 82 -48.02 25.70 25.35
N ASN A 83 -47.13 24.78 25.75
CA ASN A 83 -47.31 23.86 26.89
C ASN A 83 -48.56 22.96 26.82
N ARG A 84 -49.04 22.65 25.60
CA ARG A 84 -50.16 21.72 25.37
C ARG A 84 -49.63 20.34 25.01
N LEU A 85 -49.12 19.63 26.03
CA LEU A 85 -48.35 18.40 25.87
C LEU A 85 -49.16 17.24 25.28
N ASP A 86 -50.42 17.06 25.69
CA ASP A 86 -51.24 15.93 25.19
C ASP A 86 -51.46 16.02 23.67
N SER A 87 -51.77 17.22 23.17
CA SER A 87 -51.90 17.47 21.74
C SER A 87 -50.56 17.31 21.00
N ALA A 88 -49.45 17.76 21.59
CA ALA A 88 -48.13 17.59 21.00
C ALA A 88 -47.74 16.10 20.90
N ILE A 89 -48.05 15.29 21.92
CA ILE A 89 -47.84 13.84 21.92
C ILE A 89 -48.68 13.18 20.83
N ALA A 90 -49.99 13.48 20.77
CA ALA A 90 -50.88 12.92 19.76
C ALA A 90 -50.42 13.22 18.32
N LEU A 91 -50.02 14.48 18.05
CA LEU A 91 -49.47 14.88 16.76
C LEU A 91 -48.14 14.21 16.45
N THR A 92 -47.29 13.99 17.45
CA THR A 92 -46.00 13.29 17.31
C THR A 92 -46.20 11.82 16.95
N GLU A 93 -47.22 11.15 17.50
CA GLU A 93 -47.56 9.77 17.12
C GLU A 93 -48.17 9.67 15.71
N GLN A 94 -48.98 10.65 15.31
CA GLN A 94 -49.45 10.75 13.92
C GLN A 94 -48.29 10.97 12.95
N LEU A 95 -47.36 11.85 13.29
CA LEU A 95 -46.14 12.10 12.53
C LEU A 95 -45.33 10.81 12.32
N LYS A 96 -45.15 10.01 13.36
CA LYS A 96 -44.45 8.72 13.29
C LYS A 96 -45.10 7.79 12.28
N THR A 97 -46.40 7.56 12.46
CA THR A 97 -47.17 6.64 11.62
C THR A 97 -47.08 7.03 10.14
N LEU A 98 -47.21 8.33 9.85
CA LEU A 98 -47.12 8.85 8.49
C LEU A 98 -45.70 8.72 7.91
N ALA A 99 -44.67 9.03 8.70
CA ALA A 99 -43.28 8.92 8.29
C ALA A 99 -42.88 7.46 8.01
N GLU A 100 -43.34 6.51 8.82
CA GLU A 100 -43.10 5.07 8.62
C GLU A 100 -43.81 4.54 7.36
N GLN A 101 -45.09 4.89 7.16
CA GLN A 101 -45.84 4.52 5.95
C GLN A 101 -45.18 5.02 4.66
N ARG A 102 -44.59 6.22 4.71
CA ARG A 102 -43.92 6.85 3.57
C ARG A 102 -42.43 6.50 3.46
N ASN A 103 -41.90 5.72 4.41
CA ASN A 103 -40.47 5.42 4.52
C ASN A 103 -39.58 6.70 4.52
N ASP A 104 -40.08 7.79 5.11
CA ASP A 104 -39.39 9.07 5.20
C ASP A 104 -38.45 9.10 6.41
N LYS A 105 -37.16 8.84 6.16
CA LYS A 105 -36.12 8.88 7.19
C LYS A 105 -36.03 10.23 7.90
N THR A 106 -36.21 11.34 7.19
CA THR A 106 -36.14 12.68 7.79
C THR A 106 -37.33 12.90 8.71
N GLY A 107 -38.52 12.44 8.30
CA GLY A 107 -39.72 12.40 9.13
C GLY A 107 -39.54 11.60 10.42
N ILE A 108 -38.90 10.42 10.36
CA ILE A 108 -38.57 9.62 11.54
C ILE A 108 -37.57 10.37 12.45
N GLY A 109 -36.62 11.10 11.87
CA GLY A 109 -35.73 11.99 12.63
C GLY A 109 -36.50 13.10 13.37
N LEU A 110 -37.46 13.74 12.70
CA LEU A 110 -38.34 14.76 13.30
C LEU A 110 -39.25 14.21 14.40
N TYR A 111 -39.71 12.96 14.26
CA TYR A 111 -40.41 12.25 15.34
C TYR A 111 -39.52 12.15 16.59
N TRP A 112 -38.32 11.60 16.45
CA TRP A 112 -37.39 11.47 17.59
C TRP A 112 -37.00 12.81 18.20
N LEU A 113 -36.85 13.85 17.38
CA LEU A 113 -36.61 15.20 17.85
C LEU A 113 -37.75 15.70 18.76
N ASN A 114 -39.00 15.55 18.33
CA ASN A 114 -40.17 15.94 19.12
C ASN A 114 -40.30 15.13 20.41
N VAL A 115 -40.11 13.81 20.33
CA VAL A 115 -40.08 12.93 21.52
C VAL A 115 -39.00 13.39 22.50
N GLY A 116 -37.80 13.72 22.02
CA GLY A 116 -36.71 14.22 22.86
C GLY A 116 -37.08 15.47 23.64
N TYR A 117 -37.72 16.45 22.99
CA TYR A 117 -38.19 17.66 23.65
C TYR A 117 -39.37 17.41 24.59
N ILE A 118 -40.34 16.56 24.22
CA ILE A 118 -41.46 16.20 25.09
C ILE A 118 -40.94 15.53 26.37
N LYS A 119 -40.01 14.57 26.24
CA LYS A 119 -39.42 13.88 27.39
C LYS A 119 -38.59 14.82 28.27
N ALA A 120 -37.89 15.78 27.68
CA ALA A 120 -37.19 16.83 28.44
C ALA A 120 -38.15 17.69 29.28
N ILE A 121 -39.35 18.01 28.75
CA ILE A 121 -40.38 18.75 29.50
C ILE A 121 -40.99 17.87 30.61
N GLN A 122 -41.15 16.56 30.37
CA GLN A 122 -41.58 15.59 31.38
C GLN A 122 -40.51 15.29 32.44
N CYS A 123 -39.33 15.94 32.36
CA CYS A 123 -38.18 15.70 33.23
C CYS A 123 -37.63 14.25 33.17
N ASP A 124 -37.98 13.49 32.13
CA ASP A 124 -37.38 12.19 31.84
C ASP A 124 -36.13 12.38 31.00
N ASN A 125 -35.05 12.77 31.68
CA ASN A 125 -33.79 13.11 31.04
C ASN A 125 -33.16 11.92 30.29
N ALA A 126 -33.35 10.69 30.79
CA ALA A 126 -32.79 9.49 30.17
C ALA A 126 -33.48 9.17 28.84
N ALA A 127 -34.82 9.18 28.81
CA ALA A 127 -35.56 8.99 27.57
C ALA A 127 -35.34 10.15 26.59
N SER A 128 -35.22 11.38 27.10
CA SER A 128 -34.90 12.57 26.29
C SER A 128 -33.56 12.41 25.56
N LEU A 129 -32.48 12.07 26.28
CA LEU A 129 -31.16 11.86 25.68
C LEU A 129 -31.15 10.71 24.66
N SER A 130 -31.86 9.60 24.95
CA SER A 130 -32.00 8.47 24.02
C SER A 130 -32.71 8.86 22.72
N ALA A 131 -33.80 9.62 22.84
CA ALA A 131 -34.55 10.13 21.69
C ALA A 131 -33.73 11.12 20.87
N PHE A 132 -33.05 12.09 21.51
CA PHE A 132 -32.14 12.99 20.81
C PHE A 132 -30.98 12.23 20.16
N GLY A 133 -30.40 11.21 20.81
CA GLY A 133 -29.37 10.35 20.21
C GLY A 133 -29.84 9.66 18.93
N SER A 134 -31.08 9.17 18.91
CA SER A 134 -31.72 8.60 17.71
C SER A 134 -31.90 9.64 16.61
N ALA A 135 -32.38 10.84 16.96
CA ALA A 135 -32.54 11.96 16.04
C ALA A 135 -31.19 12.40 15.44
N LEU A 136 -30.15 12.58 16.27
CA LEU A 136 -28.79 12.94 15.85
C LEU A 136 -28.23 11.95 14.84
N LYS A 137 -28.38 10.64 15.10
CA LYS A 137 -27.92 9.58 14.19
C LYS A 137 -28.59 9.69 12.82
N ILE A 138 -29.90 9.89 12.80
CA ILE A 138 -30.67 10.02 11.56
C ILE A 138 -30.28 11.29 10.81
N PHE A 139 -30.23 12.45 11.47
CA PHE A 139 -29.91 13.72 10.80
C PHE A 139 -28.48 13.76 10.26
N ARG A 140 -27.53 13.07 10.91
CA ARG A 140 -26.18 12.85 10.33
C ARG A 140 -26.23 12.01 9.06
N GLN A 141 -27.04 10.94 9.04
CA GLN A 141 -27.19 10.06 7.87
C GLN A 141 -27.92 10.74 6.70
N THR A 142 -28.89 11.61 6.99
CA THR A 142 -29.65 12.36 5.98
C THR A 142 -29.01 13.70 5.60
N ALA A 143 -27.86 14.04 6.22
CA ALA A 143 -27.18 15.34 6.07
C ALA A 143 -28.08 16.56 6.37
N ASP A 144 -29.05 16.42 7.28
CA ASP A 144 -29.93 17.50 7.72
C ASP A 144 -29.29 18.31 8.86
N SER A 145 -28.44 19.25 8.47
CA SER A 145 -27.64 20.05 9.42
C SER A 145 -28.51 20.96 10.32
N ALA A 146 -29.65 21.44 9.82
CA ALA A 146 -30.53 22.31 10.59
C ALA A 146 -31.21 21.55 11.74
N ASN A 147 -31.76 20.37 11.47
CA ASN A 147 -32.38 19.56 12.52
C ASN A 147 -31.33 18.85 13.39
N LEU A 148 -30.12 18.60 12.87
CA LEU A 148 -28.96 18.19 13.68
C LEU A 148 -28.65 19.23 14.76
N ALA A 149 -28.53 20.51 14.41
CA ALA A 149 -28.31 21.58 15.38
C ALA A 149 -29.46 21.73 16.39
N LYS A 150 -30.71 21.52 15.99
CA LYS A 150 -31.85 21.49 16.93
C LYS A 150 -31.74 20.34 17.92
N ALA A 151 -31.35 19.15 17.46
CA ALA A 151 -31.17 17.99 18.32
C ALA A 151 -30.00 18.23 19.30
N LEU A 152 -28.87 18.78 18.85
CA LEU A 152 -27.75 19.14 19.70
C LEU A 152 -28.13 20.18 20.77
N ASN A 153 -28.87 21.23 20.40
CA ASN A 153 -29.42 22.19 21.37
C ASN A 153 -30.32 21.51 22.42
N GLY A 154 -31.18 20.59 21.98
CA GLY A 154 -32.00 19.78 22.87
C GLY A 154 -31.17 18.93 23.83
N THR A 155 -30.18 18.21 23.32
CA THR A 155 -29.24 17.41 24.12
C THR A 155 -28.48 18.26 25.14
N GLY A 156 -27.93 19.40 24.73
CA GLY A 156 -27.20 20.33 25.60
C GLY A 156 -28.10 20.84 26.74
N ARG A 157 -29.35 21.20 26.44
CA ARG A 157 -30.34 21.58 27.44
C ARG A 157 -30.66 20.43 28.41
N THR A 158 -30.78 19.19 27.93
CA THR A 158 -31.03 18.03 28.81
C THR A 158 -29.83 17.74 29.71
N TYR A 159 -28.59 17.87 29.23
CA TYR A 159 -27.40 17.79 30.09
C TYR A 159 -27.35 18.90 31.13
N PHE A 160 -27.72 20.13 30.76
CA PHE A 160 -27.85 21.25 31.69
C PHE A 160 -28.88 20.94 32.80
N GLN A 161 -30.04 20.37 32.46
CA GLN A 161 -31.05 19.93 33.43
C GLN A 161 -30.55 18.83 34.38
N GLN A 162 -29.57 18.03 33.96
CA GLN A 162 -28.90 17.02 34.80
C GLN A 162 -27.74 17.61 35.65
N GLY A 163 -27.43 18.90 35.52
CA GLY A 163 -26.27 19.53 36.17
C GLY A 163 -24.92 19.15 35.55
N ARG A 164 -24.91 18.51 34.37
CA ARG A 164 -23.71 18.12 33.62
C ARG A 164 -23.23 19.28 32.76
N LEU A 165 -22.71 20.32 33.42
CA LEU A 165 -22.42 21.61 32.79
C LEU A 165 -21.34 21.50 31.69
N ASP A 166 -20.26 20.75 31.89
CA ASP A 166 -19.18 20.66 30.89
C ASP A 166 -19.64 19.96 29.61
N GLU A 167 -20.46 18.92 29.73
CA GLU A 167 -20.99 18.18 28.58
C GLU A 167 -22.07 19.00 27.85
N ALA A 168 -22.91 19.70 28.61
CA ALA A 168 -23.84 20.66 28.04
C ALA A 168 -23.11 21.73 27.24
N LEU A 169 -22.02 22.29 27.76
CA LEU A 169 -21.23 23.32 27.08
C LEU A 169 -20.62 22.78 25.78
N ARG A 170 -19.97 21.60 25.82
CA ARG A 170 -19.40 20.96 24.62
C ARG A 170 -20.43 20.76 23.51
N VAL A 171 -21.58 20.18 23.86
CA VAL A 171 -22.65 19.89 22.88
C VAL A 171 -23.30 21.19 22.35
N LEU A 172 -23.41 22.23 23.17
CA LEU A 172 -23.94 23.52 22.71
C LEU A 172 -22.96 24.28 21.81
N ILE A 173 -21.65 24.17 22.06
CA ILE A 173 -20.61 24.67 21.15
C ILE A 173 -20.69 23.92 19.81
N ASP A 174 -20.86 22.60 19.82
CA ASP A 174 -21.09 21.83 18.58
C ASP A 174 -22.36 22.30 17.85
N ALA A 175 -23.44 22.57 18.59
CA ALA A 175 -24.67 23.11 18.00
C ALA A 175 -24.45 24.47 17.34
N LEU A 176 -23.67 25.35 17.97
CA LEU A 176 -23.30 26.65 17.44
C LEU A 176 -22.45 26.50 16.17
N ALA A 177 -21.40 25.67 16.21
CA ALA A 177 -20.52 25.41 15.07
C ALA A 177 -21.24 24.80 13.86
N VAL A 178 -22.32 24.04 14.08
CA VAL A 178 -23.18 23.53 12.99
C VAL A 178 -24.12 24.61 12.48
N SER A 179 -24.60 25.52 13.32
CA SER A 179 -25.61 26.52 12.95
C SER A 179 -25.06 27.77 12.27
N GLU A 180 -23.85 28.22 12.62
CA GLU A 180 -23.22 29.41 12.03
C GLU A 180 -23.03 29.29 10.50
N PRO A 181 -22.47 28.19 9.95
CA PRO A 181 -22.27 28.08 8.50
C PRO A 181 -23.59 27.96 7.72
N LEU A 182 -24.70 27.61 8.38
CA LEU A 182 -26.02 27.53 7.76
C LEU A 182 -26.66 28.91 7.55
N GLY A 183 -26.11 29.97 8.16
CA GLY A 183 -26.74 31.30 8.17
C GLY A 183 -28.11 31.30 8.85
N ASN A 184 -28.39 30.35 9.74
CA ASN A 184 -29.68 30.23 10.41
C ASN A 184 -29.65 30.97 11.75
N ASN A 185 -29.98 32.27 11.71
CA ASN A 185 -29.95 33.16 12.88
C ASN A 185 -30.78 32.63 14.06
N ALA A 186 -31.90 31.92 13.81
CA ALA A 186 -32.73 31.36 14.87
C ALA A 186 -32.01 30.26 15.67
N LEU A 187 -31.25 29.40 14.98
CA LEU A 187 -30.48 28.34 15.63
C LEU A 187 -29.26 28.91 16.36
N VAL A 188 -28.55 29.85 15.73
CA VAL A 188 -27.40 30.54 16.33
C VAL A 188 -27.84 31.26 17.61
N ALA A 189 -28.92 32.05 17.56
CA ALA A 189 -29.46 32.76 18.72
C ALA A 189 -29.88 31.80 19.85
N THR A 190 -30.50 30.66 19.50
CA THR A 190 -30.87 29.63 20.48
C THR A 190 -29.65 29.02 21.17
N SER A 191 -28.61 28.67 20.40
CA SER A 191 -27.37 28.12 20.95
C SER A 191 -26.65 29.13 21.86
N LEU A 192 -26.50 30.38 21.41
CA LEU A 192 -25.92 31.45 22.23
C LEU A 192 -26.68 31.67 23.54
N THR A 193 -28.01 31.62 23.49
CA THR A 193 -28.86 31.75 24.68
C THR A 193 -28.64 30.61 25.67
N ASN A 194 -28.57 29.38 25.18
CA ASN A 194 -28.31 28.21 26.02
C ASN A 194 -26.91 28.25 26.64
N ILE A 195 -25.91 28.70 25.88
CA ILE A 195 -24.54 28.91 26.39
C ILE A 195 -24.53 30.01 27.46
N GLY A 196 -25.23 31.12 27.23
CA GLY A 196 -25.38 32.18 28.23
C GLY A 196 -26.02 31.68 29.54
N ASN A 197 -27.07 30.85 29.45
CA ASN A 197 -27.68 30.21 30.62
C ASN A 197 -26.71 29.31 31.39
N LEU A 198 -25.79 28.65 30.67
CA LEU A 198 -24.79 27.78 31.25
C LEU A 198 -23.74 28.59 32.02
N TYR A 199 -23.23 29.66 31.42
CA TYR A 199 -22.33 30.60 32.10
C TYR A 199 -22.98 31.26 33.31
N PHE A 200 -24.27 31.62 33.22
CA PHE A 200 -25.02 32.14 34.35
C PHE A 200 -25.08 31.13 35.51
N ALA A 201 -25.35 29.85 35.22
CA ALA A 201 -25.36 28.79 36.23
C ALA A 201 -23.98 28.53 36.85
N GLN A 202 -22.90 28.77 36.08
CA GLN A 202 -21.52 28.74 36.56
C GLN A 202 -21.11 30.02 37.32
N ARG A 203 -22.03 30.98 37.51
CA ARG A 203 -21.79 32.30 38.11
C ARG A 203 -20.78 33.16 37.34
N GLN A 204 -20.58 32.86 36.06
CA GLN A 204 -19.77 33.65 35.14
C GLN A 204 -20.67 34.67 34.44
N TYR A 205 -21.09 35.68 35.20
CA TYR A 205 -22.15 36.60 34.76
C TYR A 205 -21.75 37.48 33.56
N ASP A 206 -20.48 37.89 33.46
CA ASP A 206 -19.99 38.67 32.32
C ASP A 206 -20.05 37.87 31.01
N ASP A 207 -19.63 36.60 31.05
CA ASP A 207 -19.71 35.69 29.91
C ASP A 207 -21.18 35.41 29.54
N ALA A 208 -22.05 35.24 30.53
CA ALA A 208 -23.48 35.08 30.29
C ALA A 208 -24.07 36.29 29.55
N ILE A 209 -23.80 37.50 30.05
CA ILE A 209 -24.25 38.77 29.44
C ILE A 209 -23.72 38.89 28.02
N LEU A 210 -22.44 38.59 27.77
CA LEU A 210 -21.85 38.63 26.43
C LEU A 210 -22.61 37.74 25.44
N HIS A 211 -22.94 36.51 25.83
CA HIS A 211 -23.66 35.58 24.96
C HIS A 211 -25.11 36.00 24.74
N TYR A 212 -25.79 36.51 25.77
CA TYR A 212 -27.13 37.08 25.64
C TYR A 212 -27.16 38.32 24.73
N GLN A 213 -26.18 39.20 24.83
CA GLN A 213 -26.04 40.39 23.98
C GLN A 213 -25.78 40.02 22.52
N LYS A 214 -25.06 38.91 22.25
CA LYS A 214 -24.92 38.37 20.89
C LYS A 214 -26.23 37.75 20.36
N ALA A 215 -27.01 37.08 21.22
CA ALA A 215 -28.26 36.44 20.82
C ALA A 215 -29.41 37.45 20.57
N LYS A 216 -29.47 38.54 21.35
CA LYS A 216 -30.53 39.55 21.28
C LYS A 216 -30.79 40.10 19.86
N PRO A 217 -29.80 40.68 19.14
CA PRO A 217 -30.05 41.27 17.82
C PRO A 217 -30.53 40.24 16.80
N LEU A 218 -30.10 38.97 16.92
CA LEU A 218 -30.57 37.89 16.06
C LEU A 218 -32.06 37.62 16.25
N PHE A 219 -32.57 37.65 17.50
CA PHE A 219 -34.01 37.52 17.74
C PHE A 219 -34.80 38.76 17.31
N GLU A 220 -34.22 39.96 17.39
CA GLU A 220 -34.83 41.19 16.88
C GLU A 220 -34.99 41.14 15.34
N GLU A 221 -33.96 40.69 14.62
CA GLU A 221 -34.02 40.48 13.16
C GLU A 221 -35.07 39.45 12.75
N LEU A 222 -35.30 38.43 13.59
CA LEU A 222 -36.32 37.40 13.37
C LEU A 222 -37.74 37.88 13.72
N GLY A 223 -37.87 39.06 14.34
CA GLY A 223 -39.15 39.57 14.86
C GLY A 223 -39.68 38.79 16.07
N ASP A 224 -38.86 37.95 16.71
CA ASP A 224 -39.26 37.14 17.86
C ASP A 224 -39.13 37.96 19.16
N MET A 225 -40.01 38.95 19.29
CA MET A 225 -40.01 39.88 20.44
C MET A 225 -40.26 39.17 21.77
N GLN A 226 -40.96 38.04 21.77
CA GLN A 226 -41.14 37.22 22.97
C GLN A 226 -39.79 36.71 23.49
N PHE A 227 -38.94 36.17 22.60
CA PHE A 227 -37.59 35.76 22.97
C PHE A 227 -36.69 36.94 23.33
N VAL A 228 -36.83 38.10 22.67
CA VAL A 228 -36.10 39.32 23.07
C VAL A 228 -36.43 39.71 24.52
N GLY A 229 -37.71 39.69 24.90
CA GLY A 229 -38.14 39.94 26.29
C GLY A 229 -37.58 38.92 27.28
N PHE A 230 -37.44 37.65 26.88
CA PHE A 230 -36.79 36.60 27.68
C PHE A 230 -35.29 36.86 27.87
N ILE A 231 -34.57 37.22 26.81
CA ILE A 231 -33.13 37.54 26.86
C ILE A 231 -32.86 38.74 27.76
N LEU A 232 -33.64 39.82 27.62
CA LEU A 232 -33.54 41.00 28.48
C LEU A 232 -33.75 40.66 29.95
N ASN A 233 -34.68 39.76 30.25
CA ASN A 233 -34.87 39.29 31.61
C ASN A 233 -33.64 38.55 32.16
N ASN A 234 -32.99 37.72 31.35
CA ASN A 234 -31.78 37.00 31.78
C ASN A 234 -30.57 37.93 31.93
N ILE A 235 -30.43 38.94 31.07
CA ILE A 235 -29.43 40.00 31.24
C ILE A 235 -29.70 40.77 32.54
N GLY A 236 -30.96 41.14 32.81
CA GLY A 236 -31.35 41.80 34.06
C GLY A 236 -31.00 40.98 35.30
N ASN A 237 -31.29 39.67 35.27
CA ASN A 237 -30.90 38.74 36.33
C ASN A 237 -29.37 38.69 36.52
N ALA A 238 -28.60 38.66 35.42
CA ALA A 238 -27.13 38.63 35.50
C ALA A 238 -26.55 39.90 36.15
N TYR A 239 -27.05 41.08 35.77
CA TYR A 239 -26.66 42.34 36.43
C TYR A 239 -27.10 42.40 37.90
N GLN A 240 -28.28 41.85 38.22
CA GLN A 240 -28.73 41.75 39.61
C GLN A 240 -27.75 40.95 40.47
N GLU A 241 -27.31 39.78 39.99
CA GLU A 241 -26.35 38.93 40.70
C GLU A 241 -24.96 39.59 40.83
N GLN A 242 -24.59 40.48 39.90
CA GLN A 242 -23.40 41.32 40.00
C GLN A 242 -23.55 42.50 40.97
N GLY A 243 -24.76 42.77 41.48
CA GLY A 243 -25.06 43.94 42.31
C GLY A 243 -25.24 45.24 41.51
N ASN A 244 -25.24 45.20 40.17
CA ASN A 244 -25.51 46.36 39.33
C ASN A 244 -27.02 46.55 39.14
N TYR A 245 -27.67 47.08 40.18
CA TYR A 245 -29.13 47.17 40.24
C TYR A 245 -29.74 48.17 39.24
N ASP A 246 -28.99 49.18 38.80
CA ASP A 246 -29.50 50.16 37.82
C ASP A 246 -29.61 49.55 36.42
N ASP A 247 -28.59 48.83 35.95
CA ASP A 247 -28.66 48.10 34.68
C ASP A 247 -29.66 46.95 34.73
N ALA A 248 -29.74 46.24 35.86
CA ALA A 248 -30.76 45.21 36.06
C ALA A 248 -32.18 45.77 35.93
N LEU A 249 -32.43 46.93 36.54
CA LEU A 249 -33.74 47.59 36.50
C LEU A 249 -34.10 48.02 35.08
N ARG A 250 -33.15 48.65 34.37
CA ARG A 250 -33.35 49.06 32.97
C ARG A 250 -33.75 47.88 32.09
N HIS A 251 -33.01 46.77 32.16
CA HIS A 251 -33.31 45.59 31.35
C HIS A 251 -34.62 44.89 31.74
N HIS A 252 -34.98 44.84 33.03
CA HIS A 252 -36.29 44.32 33.43
C HIS A 252 -37.45 45.23 33.00
N GLN A 253 -37.28 46.55 32.98
CA GLN A 253 -38.27 47.49 32.45
C GLN A 253 -38.45 47.35 30.94
N GLU A 254 -37.36 47.20 30.18
CA GLU A 254 -37.41 46.89 28.75
C GLU A 254 -38.15 45.55 28.50
N SER A 255 -37.82 44.50 29.28
CA SER A 255 -38.51 43.21 29.23
C SER A 255 -40.01 43.33 29.54
N LEU A 256 -40.37 44.11 30.58
CA LEU A 256 -41.75 44.39 30.97
C LEU A 256 -42.53 45.06 29.83
N ALA A 257 -41.97 46.11 29.22
CA ALA A 257 -42.60 46.82 28.12
C ALA A 257 -42.92 45.86 26.95
N ILE A 258 -41.96 45.02 26.57
CA ILE A 258 -42.16 44.02 25.52
C ILE A 258 -43.26 43.03 25.90
N LYS A 259 -43.21 42.43 27.09
CA LYS A 259 -44.22 41.45 27.55
C LYS A 259 -45.63 42.04 27.60
N THR A 260 -45.76 43.30 28.04
CA THR A 260 -47.03 44.04 28.01
C THR A 260 -47.55 44.20 26.59
N THR A 261 -46.70 44.60 25.63
CA THR A 261 -47.12 44.74 24.22
C THR A 261 -47.52 43.41 23.58
N GLN A 262 -46.94 42.30 24.02
CA GLN A 262 -47.24 40.94 23.53
C GLN A 262 -48.46 40.31 24.23
N GLY A 263 -49.03 40.94 25.27
CA GLY A 263 -50.09 40.36 26.08
C GLY A 263 -49.66 39.15 26.92
N ASP A 264 -48.36 39.00 27.21
CA ASP A 264 -47.84 37.94 28.10
C ASP A 264 -48.04 38.33 29.57
N GLU A 265 -49.27 38.20 30.07
CA GLU A 265 -49.65 38.58 31.44
C GLU A 265 -48.83 37.84 32.51
N ARG A 266 -48.50 36.55 32.28
CA ARG A 266 -47.62 35.80 33.19
C ARG A 266 -46.22 36.41 33.21
N GLY A 267 -45.65 36.69 32.04
CA GLY A 267 -44.37 37.37 31.90
C GLY A 267 -44.34 38.74 32.57
N VAL A 268 -45.40 39.53 32.41
CA VAL A 268 -45.60 40.84 33.07
C VAL A 268 -45.53 40.67 34.59
N SER A 269 -46.30 39.73 35.15
CA SER A 269 -46.29 39.50 36.61
C SER A 269 -44.91 39.16 37.16
N ASN A 270 -44.11 38.39 36.40
CA ASN A 270 -42.75 38.02 36.78
C ASN A 270 -41.78 39.20 36.70
N ALA A 271 -41.89 40.01 35.64
CA ALA A 271 -41.07 41.21 35.50
C ALA A 271 -41.36 42.24 36.61
N LEU A 272 -42.63 42.46 36.95
CA LEU A 272 -43.04 43.31 38.08
C LEU A 272 -42.47 42.83 39.41
N ASN A 273 -42.46 41.51 39.66
CA ASN A 273 -41.85 40.95 40.87
C ASN A 273 -40.33 41.20 40.93
N ASN A 274 -39.61 41.02 39.81
CA ASN A 274 -38.17 41.28 39.75
C ASN A 274 -37.85 42.77 39.94
N ILE A 275 -38.65 43.67 39.34
CA ILE A 275 -38.55 45.11 39.55
C ILE A 275 -38.83 45.47 41.02
N GLY A 276 -39.79 44.81 41.66
CA GLY A 276 -40.07 44.96 43.10
C GLY A 276 -38.86 44.59 43.95
N LEU A 277 -38.20 43.47 43.64
CA LEU A 277 -36.98 43.03 44.33
C LEU A 277 -35.81 44.01 44.14
N LEU A 278 -35.61 44.52 42.94
CA LEU A 278 -34.55 45.52 42.70
C LEU A 278 -34.81 46.82 43.46
N ASN A 279 -36.06 47.31 43.49
CA ASN A 279 -36.41 48.49 44.27
C ASN A 279 -36.20 48.25 45.78
N GLU A 280 -36.51 47.05 46.27
CA GLU A 280 -36.24 46.64 47.65
C GLU A 280 -34.74 46.67 47.97
N LEU A 281 -33.89 46.11 47.10
CA LEU A 281 -32.43 46.10 47.26
C LEU A 281 -31.83 47.52 47.21
N LYS A 282 -32.45 48.43 46.45
CA LYS A 282 -32.09 49.85 46.41
C LYS A 282 -32.63 50.67 47.60
N GLY A 283 -33.44 50.08 48.47
CA GLY A 283 -34.06 50.76 49.63
C GLY A 283 -35.35 51.54 49.31
N ASN A 284 -35.88 51.43 48.08
CA ASN A 284 -37.12 52.08 47.65
C ASN A 284 -38.35 51.26 48.06
N PHE A 285 -38.63 51.16 49.37
CA PHE A 285 -39.67 50.28 49.93
C PHE A 285 -41.08 50.53 49.37
N VAL A 286 -41.46 51.79 49.18
CA VAL A 286 -42.81 52.14 48.66
C VAL A 286 -42.98 51.65 47.23
N ALA A 287 -42.01 51.92 46.36
CA ALA A 287 -42.02 51.45 44.97
C ALA A 287 -41.98 49.92 44.90
N ALA A 288 -41.16 49.27 45.74
CA ALA A 288 -41.11 47.82 45.81
C ALA A 288 -42.48 47.20 46.17
N LEU A 289 -43.15 47.77 47.18
CA LEU A 289 -44.47 47.29 47.63
C LEU A 289 -45.53 47.43 46.55
N GLU A 290 -45.54 48.56 45.83
CA GLU A 290 -46.47 48.78 44.72
C GLU A 290 -46.27 47.74 43.61
N GLN A 291 -45.02 47.51 43.19
CA GLN A 291 -44.68 46.55 42.13
C GLN A 291 -45.02 45.11 42.54
N TYR A 292 -44.74 44.73 43.79
CA TYR A 292 -45.15 43.41 44.29
C TYR A 292 -46.66 43.24 44.37
N ARG A 293 -47.43 44.27 44.74
CA ARG A 293 -48.91 44.23 44.76
C ARG A 293 -49.50 44.09 43.36
N GLN A 294 -48.96 44.82 42.38
CA GLN A 294 -49.36 44.67 40.97
C GLN A 294 -49.08 43.25 40.47
N SER A 295 -47.90 42.71 40.78
CA SER A 295 -47.54 41.32 40.46
C SER A 295 -48.49 40.31 41.13
N LEU A 296 -48.78 40.49 42.42
CA LEU A 296 -49.69 39.61 43.18
C LEU A 296 -51.09 39.58 42.57
N ALA A 297 -51.68 40.75 42.30
CA ALA A 297 -53.01 40.86 41.72
C ALA A 297 -53.12 40.12 40.39
N LEU A 298 -52.10 40.26 39.53
CA LEU A 298 -52.05 39.57 38.25
C LEU A 298 -51.87 38.05 38.41
N ARG A 299 -51.02 37.60 39.35
CA ARG A 299 -50.83 36.17 39.66
C ARG A 299 -52.09 35.52 40.22
N GLU A 300 -52.85 36.23 41.07
CA GLU A 300 -54.15 35.78 41.58
C GLU A 300 -55.19 35.68 40.46
N GLN A 301 -55.28 36.68 39.57
CA GLN A 301 -56.16 36.66 38.39
C GLN A 301 -55.85 35.49 37.45
N LEU A 302 -54.56 35.16 37.27
CA LEU A 302 -54.10 34.06 36.43
C LEU A 302 -54.11 32.69 37.13
N HIS A 303 -54.54 32.62 38.39
CA HIS A 303 -54.53 31.40 39.22
C HIS A 303 -53.13 30.74 39.32
N LEU A 304 -52.07 31.53 39.31
CA LEU A 304 -50.68 31.08 39.42
C LEU A 304 -50.30 30.82 40.88
N LYS A 305 -50.82 29.74 41.47
CA LYS A 305 -50.72 29.48 42.93
C LYS A 305 -49.29 29.52 43.48
N PHE A 306 -48.32 28.95 42.77
CA PHE A 306 -46.92 28.94 43.21
C PHE A 306 -46.32 30.35 43.23
N GLU A 307 -46.49 31.09 42.14
CA GLU A 307 -46.03 32.48 42.05
C GLU A 307 -46.76 33.42 43.02
N THR A 308 -48.04 33.17 43.30
CA THR A 308 -48.78 33.88 44.34
C THR A 308 -48.12 33.71 45.71
N CYS A 309 -47.69 32.50 46.08
CA CYS A 309 -46.95 32.24 47.33
C CYS A 309 -45.69 33.11 47.42
N GLN A 310 -44.94 33.19 46.32
CA GLN A 310 -43.73 34.00 46.20
C GLN A 310 -44.03 35.50 46.42
N SER A 311 -45.04 36.05 45.74
CA SER A 311 -45.42 37.46 45.91
C SER A 311 -45.85 37.77 47.34
N LEU A 312 -46.67 36.91 47.95
CA LEU A 312 -47.11 37.06 49.34
C LEU A 312 -45.91 37.06 50.29
N TYR A 313 -44.97 36.12 50.11
CA TYR A 313 -43.75 36.05 50.92
C TYR A 313 -42.88 37.30 50.74
N ASN A 314 -42.68 37.76 49.50
CA ASN A 314 -41.87 38.94 49.20
C ASN A 314 -42.46 40.20 49.85
N ILE A 315 -43.78 40.38 49.79
CA ILE A 315 -44.46 41.49 50.46
C ILE A 315 -44.31 41.39 51.98
N ALA A 316 -44.54 40.21 52.56
CA ALA A 316 -44.38 40.00 54.00
C ALA A 316 -42.98 40.35 54.48
N ARG A 317 -41.96 39.85 53.76
CA ARG A 317 -40.54 40.10 54.04
C ARG A 317 -40.20 41.58 53.90
N LEU A 318 -40.71 42.24 52.85
CA LEU A 318 -40.50 43.67 52.61
C LEU A 318 -41.05 44.50 53.77
N CYS A 319 -42.31 44.27 54.15
CA CYS A 319 -42.97 44.96 55.27
C CYS A 319 -42.23 44.73 56.60
N PHE A 320 -41.83 43.49 56.87
CA PHE A 320 -41.07 43.15 58.07
C PHE A 320 -39.70 43.85 58.11
N ARG A 321 -38.97 43.87 57.00
CA ARG A 321 -37.68 44.56 56.91
C ARG A 321 -37.84 46.07 57.09
N GLN A 322 -38.83 46.67 56.44
CA GLN A 322 -39.11 48.09 56.57
C GLN A 322 -39.46 48.45 58.02
N ASP A 323 -40.32 47.69 58.68
CA ASP A 323 -40.65 47.87 60.10
C ASP A 323 -39.41 47.75 60.99
N SER A 324 -38.57 46.75 60.75
CA SER A 324 -37.33 46.53 61.49
C SER A 324 -36.34 47.70 61.35
N LEU A 325 -36.19 48.25 60.14
CA LEU A 325 -35.36 49.42 59.89
C LEU A 325 -35.91 50.66 60.61
N LEU A 326 -37.21 50.90 60.52
CA LEU A 326 -37.87 52.02 61.22
C LEU A 326 -37.74 51.93 62.75
N ARG A 327 -37.68 50.72 63.31
CA ARG A 327 -37.42 50.53 64.75
C ARG A 327 -35.99 50.88 65.14
N THR A 328 -35.02 50.60 64.28
CA THR A 328 -33.61 50.92 64.53
C THR A 328 -33.28 52.41 64.39
N SER A 329 -34.02 53.16 63.56
CA SER A 329 -33.73 54.58 63.24
C SER A 329 -34.12 55.61 64.32
N LYS A 330 -34.69 55.20 65.47
CA LYS A 330 -35.10 56.08 66.60
C LYS A 330 -36.09 57.22 66.26
N GLU A 331 -36.65 57.28 65.05
CA GLU A 331 -37.70 58.25 64.72
C GLU A 331 -39.02 57.91 65.45
N LEU A 332 -39.55 58.90 66.16
CA LEU A 332 -40.72 58.79 67.03
C LEU A 332 -42.03 58.80 66.21
N ALA A 333 -42.36 57.70 65.54
CA ALA A 333 -43.66 57.53 64.86
C ALA A 333 -44.69 56.79 65.76
N PRO A 334 -46.00 57.17 65.71
CA PRO A 334 -47.08 56.60 66.55
C PRO A 334 -47.44 55.17 66.08
N PRO A 335 -48.45 54.47 66.63
CA PRO A 335 -48.39 53.03 66.91
C PRO A 335 -47.93 52.22 65.70
N ARG A 336 -46.72 51.68 65.82
CA ARG A 336 -45.90 50.99 64.81
C ARG A 336 -46.44 49.60 64.43
N GLN A 337 -47.75 49.39 64.58
CA GLN A 337 -48.42 48.09 64.49
C GLN A 337 -48.88 47.78 63.06
N ASP A 338 -49.06 48.79 62.20
CA ASP A 338 -49.64 48.61 60.85
C ASP A 338 -48.74 47.83 59.89
N LEU A 339 -47.43 48.15 59.80
CA LEU A 339 -46.50 47.42 58.91
C LEU A 339 -46.23 46.00 59.41
N LEU A 340 -46.09 45.82 60.72
CA LEU A 340 -45.83 44.51 61.31
C LEU A 340 -47.06 43.60 61.24
N SER A 341 -48.27 44.14 61.41
CA SER A 341 -49.52 43.39 61.21
C SER A 341 -49.74 43.03 59.75
N LEU A 342 -49.41 43.94 58.82
CA LEU A 342 -49.42 43.66 57.39
C LEU A 342 -48.42 42.56 57.02
N ALA A 343 -47.20 42.60 57.58
CA ALA A 343 -46.21 41.54 57.40
C ALA A 343 -46.73 40.18 57.91
N LEU A 344 -47.37 40.17 59.07
CA LEU A 344 -47.99 38.96 59.64
C LEU A 344 -49.09 38.40 58.73
N ASP A 345 -50.01 39.23 58.24
CA ASP A 345 -51.09 38.81 57.33
C ASP A 345 -50.55 38.15 56.07
N TYR A 346 -49.62 38.81 55.38
CA TYR A 346 -49.03 38.29 54.15
C TYR A 346 -48.20 37.02 54.40
N ALA A 347 -47.49 36.92 55.53
CA ALA A 347 -46.72 35.73 55.88
C ALA A 347 -47.62 34.52 56.15
N LEU A 348 -48.75 34.72 56.86
CA LEU A 348 -49.76 33.68 57.08
C LEU A 348 -50.40 33.24 55.76
N ARG A 349 -50.82 34.18 54.91
CA ARG A 349 -51.37 33.88 53.58
C ARG A 349 -50.37 33.12 52.71
N SER A 350 -49.09 33.49 52.74
CA SER A 350 -48.03 32.78 52.00
C SER A 350 -47.87 31.34 52.50
N ARG A 351 -47.81 31.13 53.83
CA ARG A 351 -47.75 29.80 54.44
C ARG A 351 -48.96 28.94 54.05
N ASP A 352 -50.17 29.50 54.15
CA ASP A 352 -51.41 28.76 53.93
C ASP A 352 -51.54 28.36 52.45
N ALA A 353 -51.27 29.29 51.53
CA ALA A 353 -51.21 29.00 50.11
C ALA A 353 -50.11 27.97 49.76
N ALA A 354 -48.93 28.08 50.38
CA ALA A 354 -47.83 27.14 50.18
C ALA A 354 -48.17 25.73 50.69
N THR A 355 -48.95 25.65 51.78
CA THR A 355 -49.43 24.39 52.35
C THR A 355 -50.44 23.72 51.43
N GLU A 356 -51.32 24.49 50.80
CA GLU A 356 -52.31 24.00 49.83
C GLU A 356 -51.66 23.34 48.60
N ILE A 357 -50.57 23.93 48.10
CA ILE A 357 -49.83 23.39 46.94
C ILE A 357 -48.65 22.48 47.32
N HIS A 358 -48.47 22.18 48.61
CA HIS A 358 -47.34 21.42 49.14
C HIS A 358 -45.96 21.97 48.74
N ALA A 359 -45.82 23.29 48.61
CA ALA A 359 -44.55 23.95 48.31
C ALA A 359 -43.67 24.08 49.56
N ALA A 360 -42.90 23.04 49.85
CA ALA A 360 -42.04 22.95 51.04
C ALA A 360 -41.09 24.16 51.22
N GLU A 361 -40.61 24.73 50.11
CA GLU A 361 -39.79 25.95 50.10
C GLU A 361 -40.50 27.13 50.77
N PHE A 362 -41.68 27.50 50.26
CA PHE A 362 -42.44 28.63 50.82
C PHE A 362 -43.05 28.32 52.19
N ILE A 363 -43.33 27.05 52.50
CA ILE A 363 -43.69 26.63 53.88
C ILE A 363 -42.52 26.93 54.82
N SER A 364 -41.29 26.54 54.44
CA SER A 364 -40.09 26.78 55.25
C SER A 364 -39.82 28.29 55.40
N LEU A 365 -39.75 29.02 54.29
CA LEU A 365 -39.46 30.47 54.28
C LEU A 365 -40.49 31.28 55.06
N SER A 366 -41.78 30.98 54.89
CA SER A 366 -42.85 31.71 55.59
C SER A 366 -42.86 31.41 57.07
N ASN A 367 -42.62 30.16 57.49
CA ASN A 367 -42.55 29.82 58.91
C ASN A 367 -41.32 30.40 59.61
N TYR A 368 -40.19 30.51 58.91
CA TYR A 368 -39.03 31.22 59.43
C TYR A 368 -39.34 32.71 59.65
N LEU A 369 -39.91 33.38 58.64
CA LEU A 369 -40.33 34.78 58.74
C LEU A 369 -41.40 35.00 59.82
N LEU A 370 -42.37 34.09 59.95
CA LEU A 370 -43.38 34.14 61.01
C LEU A 370 -42.76 34.03 62.39
N SER A 371 -41.71 33.23 62.56
CA SER A 371 -40.98 33.13 63.84
C SER A 371 -40.41 34.49 64.26
N ASP A 372 -39.73 35.18 63.35
CA ASP A 372 -39.17 36.50 63.59
C ASP A 372 -40.26 37.55 63.86
N ILE A 373 -41.35 37.53 63.09
CA ILE A 373 -42.51 38.42 63.28
C ILE A 373 -43.13 38.19 64.66
N TYR A 374 -43.37 36.93 65.07
CA TYR A 374 -43.95 36.63 66.38
C TYR A 374 -43.02 36.99 67.54
N GLN A 375 -41.71 36.84 67.37
CA GLN A 375 -40.73 37.30 68.35
C GLN A 375 -40.81 38.82 68.54
N GLN A 376 -40.90 39.58 67.44
CA GLN A 376 -41.04 41.03 67.45
C GLN A 376 -42.39 41.51 68.02
N LEU A 377 -43.44 40.70 67.87
CA LEU A 377 -44.75 40.91 68.49
C LEU A 377 -44.81 40.53 69.99
N GLY A 378 -43.74 39.97 70.55
CA GLY A 378 -43.72 39.50 71.95
C GLY A 378 -44.53 38.23 72.18
N LYS A 379 -44.68 37.37 71.17
CA LYS A 379 -45.40 36.09 71.22
C LYS A 379 -44.44 34.89 71.11
N PRO A 380 -43.66 34.58 72.16
CA PRO A 380 -42.61 33.56 72.09
C PRO A 380 -43.14 32.13 71.86
N SER A 381 -44.36 31.82 72.29
CA SER A 381 -45.00 30.52 72.04
C SER A 381 -45.25 30.29 70.54
N ASP A 382 -45.84 31.28 69.88
CA ASP A 382 -46.16 31.21 68.45
C ASP A 382 -44.89 31.23 67.61
N ALA A 383 -43.88 32.02 68.04
CA ALA A 383 -42.56 32.06 67.42
C ALA A 383 -41.88 30.67 67.45
N LEU A 384 -41.96 29.96 68.58
CA LEU A 384 -41.39 28.61 68.71
C LEU A 384 -42.15 27.58 67.85
N ILE A 385 -43.47 27.69 67.76
CA ILE A 385 -44.28 26.81 66.89
C ILE A 385 -43.90 27.02 65.42
N ALA A 386 -43.85 28.27 64.97
CA ALA A 386 -43.43 28.62 63.61
C ALA A 386 -42.01 28.12 63.34
N TYR A 387 -41.08 28.30 64.29
CA TYR A 387 -39.71 27.80 64.14
C TYR A 387 -39.65 26.27 64.02
N LYS A 388 -40.43 25.52 64.82
CA LYS A 388 -40.51 24.05 64.70
C LYS A 388 -41.06 23.61 63.34
N GLN A 389 -42.05 24.33 62.82
CA GLN A 389 -42.60 24.09 61.48
C GLN A 389 -41.58 24.39 60.37
N PHE A 390 -40.77 25.44 60.54
CA PHE A 390 -39.65 25.74 59.67
C PHE A 390 -38.64 24.58 59.61
N ILE A 391 -38.23 24.05 60.77
CA ILE A 391 -37.29 22.92 60.84
C ILE A 391 -37.89 21.68 60.16
N ALA A 392 -39.14 21.34 60.44
CA ALA A 392 -39.80 20.20 59.81
C ALA A 392 -39.88 20.33 58.28
N ALA A 393 -40.22 21.52 57.77
CA ALA A 393 -40.25 21.80 56.35
C ALA A 393 -38.85 21.76 55.71
N ARG A 394 -37.84 22.34 56.38
CA ARG A 394 -36.45 22.36 55.92
C ARG A 394 -35.87 20.95 55.85
N ASP A 395 -36.11 20.11 56.85
CA ASP A 395 -35.60 18.74 56.89
C ASP A 395 -36.25 17.88 55.79
N SER A 396 -37.54 18.10 55.50
CA SER A 396 -38.23 17.50 54.35
C SER A 396 -37.58 17.93 53.01
N MET A 397 -37.29 19.22 52.84
CA MET A 397 -36.58 19.72 51.66
C MET A 397 -35.17 19.14 51.51
N PHE A 398 -34.41 19.06 52.61
CA PHE A 398 -33.04 18.53 52.59
C PHE A 398 -33.03 17.04 52.22
N ASN A 399 -33.98 16.26 52.73
CA ASN A 399 -34.14 14.86 52.32
C ASN A 399 -34.49 14.75 50.84
N GLN A 400 -35.41 15.57 50.32
CA GLN A 400 -35.72 15.58 48.88
C GLN A 400 -34.52 15.99 48.01
N ALA A 401 -33.79 17.02 48.41
CA ALA A 401 -32.59 17.48 47.71
C ALA A 401 -31.49 16.42 47.72
N SER A 402 -31.27 15.75 48.86
CA SER A 402 -30.31 14.66 49.00
C SER A 402 -30.68 13.46 48.14
N VAL A 403 -31.96 13.07 48.13
CA VAL A 403 -32.47 12.00 47.25
C VAL A 403 -32.29 12.37 45.79
N LYS A 404 -32.59 13.62 45.40
CA LYS A 404 -32.38 14.10 44.04
C LYS A 404 -30.89 14.06 43.65
N LYS A 405 -30.00 14.50 44.55
CA LYS A 405 -28.55 14.44 44.32
C LYS A 405 -28.04 13.01 44.21
N LEU A 406 -28.55 12.09 45.02
CA LEU A 406 -28.21 10.68 44.96
C LEU A 406 -28.68 10.03 43.65
N ASN A 407 -29.87 10.42 43.16
CA ASN A 407 -30.37 10.00 41.86
C ASN A 407 -29.53 10.59 40.71
N GLU A 408 -29.14 11.87 40.78
CA GLU A 408 -28.23 12.49 39.81
C GLU A 408 -26.89 11.75 39.76
N LEU A 409 -26.28 11.48 40.92
CA LEU A 409 -25.00 10.78 41.01
C LEU A 409 -25.12 9.34 40.49
N ARG A 410 -26.23 8.66 40.78
CA ARG A 410 -26.51 7.32 40.24
C ARG A 410 -26.63 7.35 38.72
N VAL A 411 -27.34 8.32 38.15
CA VAL A 411 -27.47 8.48 36.70
C VAL A 411 -26.12 8.80 36.05
N GLN A 412 -25.30 9.65 36.67
CA GLN A 412 -23.94 9.93 36.20
C GLN A 412 -23.10 8.65 36.18
N TYR A 413 -23.06 7.91 37.29
CA TYR A 413 -22.34 6.65 37.38
C TYR A 413 -22.83 5.61 36.37
N GLU A 414 -24.14 5.44 36.22
CA GLU A 414 -24.72 4.52 35.23
C GLU A 414 -24.38 4.94 33.79
N THR A 415 -24.31 6.24 33.52
CA THR A 415 -23.94 6.77 32.20
C THR A 415 -22.47 6.53 31.90
N GLU A 416 -21.55 6.87 32.82
CA GLU A 416 -20.12 6.60 32.67
C GLU A 416 -19.83 5.11 32.48
N ARG A 417 -20.57 4.25 33.21
CA ARG A 417 -20.45 2.80 33.04
C ARG A 417 -20.86 2.37 31.63
N LYS A 418 -22.01 2.84 31.15
CA LYS A 418 -22.50 2.52 29.80
C LYS A 418 -21.56 3.05 28.71
N GLU A 419 -20.95 4.21 28.89
CA GLU A 419 -19.97 4.75 27.95
C GLU A 419 -18.72 3.87 27.87
N LYS A 420 -18.22 3.38 29.00
CA LYS A 420 -17.12 2.40 29.02
C LYS A 420 -17.51 1.09 28.33
N ASP A 421 -18.72 0.60 28.56
CA ASP A 421 -19.23 -0.61 27.90
C ASP A 421 -19.34 -0.42 26.38
N ILE A 422 -19.85 0.73 25.92
CA ILE A 422 -19.95 1.06 24.49
C ILE A 422 -18.56 1.16 23.86
N ALA A 423 -17.60 1.80 24.52
CA ALA A 423 -16.23 1.90 24.04
C ALA A 423 -15.56 0.52 23.89
N LEU A 424 -15.82 -0.38 24.84
CA LEU A 424 -15.34 -1.77 24.77
C LEU A 424 -15.96 -2.51 23.58
N LEU A 425 -17.29 -2.43 23.42
CA LEU A 425 -18.00 -3.06 22.30
C LEU A 425 -17.57 -2.51 20.94
N GLN A 426 -17.30 -1.21 20.84
CA GLN A 426 -16.76 -0.60 19.61
C GLN A 426 -15.38 -1.18 19.27
N LYS A 427 -14.50 -1.30 20.26
CA LYS A 427 -13.17 -1.91 20.08
C LYS A 427 -13.26 -3.38 19.67
N GLU A 428 -14.20 -4.13 20.24
CA GLU A 428 -14.48 -5.52 19.82
C GLU A 428 -14.97 -5.60 18.38
N ALA A 429 -15.87 -4.70 17.97
CA ALA A 429 -16.37 -4.64 16.60
C ALA A 429 -15.27 -4.29 15.59
N GLU A 430 -14.39 -3.34 15.91
CA GLU A 430 -13.22 -3.00 15.09
C GLU A 430 -12.28 -4.20 14.93
N ASN A 431 -11.99 -4.92 16.02
CA ASN A 431 -11.18 -6.14 15.98
C ASN A 431 -11.84 -7.23 15.11
N GLN A 432 -13.15 -7.42 15.18
CA GLN A 432 -13.86 -8.37 14.32
C GLN A 432 -13.74 -8.02 12.84
N VAL A 433 -13.83 -6.73 12.49
CA VAL A 433 -13.63 -6.26 11.11
C VAL A 433 -12.20 -6.53 10.63
N LEU A 434 -11.19 -6.26 11.48
CA LEU A 434 -9.79 -6.53 11.17
C LEU A 434 -9.54 -8.02 10.92
N VAL A 435 -10.04 -8.89 11.80
CA VAL A 435 -9.94 -10.35 11.66
C VAL A 435 -10.60 -10.81 10.37
N ARG A 436 -11.83 -10.35 10.09
CA ARG A 436 -12.53 -10.69 8.83
C ARG A 436 -11.72 -10.27 7.59
N ASN A 437 -11.17 -9.06 7.57
CA ASN A 437 -10.40 -8.56 6.44
C ASN A 437 -9.09 -9.36 6.26
N SER A 438 -8.43 -9.74 7.36
CA SER A 438 -7.23 -10.59 7.30
C SER A 438 -7.52 -11.99 6.72
N LEU A 439 -8.66 -12.59 7.08
CA LEU A 439 -9.11 -13.87 6.53
C LEU A 439 -9.40 -13.75 5.02
N VAL A 440 -10.13 -12.71 4.60
CA VAL A 440 -10.41 -12.46 3.19
C VAL A 440 -9.11 -12.29 2.39
N ALA A 441 -8.15 -11.50 2.91
CA ALA A 441 -6.84 -11.32 2.28
C ALA A 441 -6.07 -12.64 2.17
N GLY A 442 -6.12 -13.49 3.20
CA GLY A 442 -5.51 -14.83 3.17
C GLY A 442 -6.09 -15.74 2.09
N VAL A 443 -7.42 -15.76 1.93
CA VAL A 443 -8.10 -16.53 0.87
C VAL A 443 -7.71 -16.02 -0.52
N VAL A 444 -7.66 -14.71 -0.72
CA VAL A 444 -7.24 -14.12 -2.00
C VAL A 444 -5.78 -14.48 -2.33
N LEU A 445 -4.88 -14.37 -1.35
CA LEU A 445 -3.47 -14.72 -1.52
C LEU A 445 -3.30 -16.21 -1.87
N PHE A 446 -4.04 -17.09 -1.20
CA PHE A 446 -4.03 -18.52 -1.50
C PHE A 446 -4.53 -18.82 -2.91
N GLY A 447 -5.61 -18.16 -3.35
CA GLY A 447 -6.10 -18.24 -4.72
C GLY A 447 -5.07 -17.80 -5.76
N LEU A 448 -4.36 -16.70 -5.50
CA LEU A 448 -3.28 -16.23 -6.38
C LEU A 448 -2.12 -17.25 -6.45
N LEU A 449 -1.73 -17.83 -5.32
CA LEU A 449 -0.70 -18.87 -5.28
C LEU A 449 -1.10 -20.11 -6.09
N LEU A 450 -2.36 -20.54 -6.01
CA LEU A 450 -2.88 -21.63 -6.82
C LEU A 450 -2.85 -21.31 -8.32
N ILE A 451 -3.20 -20.08 -8.71
CA ILE A 451 -3.11 -19.63 -10.11
C ILE A 451 -1.67 -19.67 -10.60
N VAL A 452 -0.71 -19.18 -9.79
CA VAL A 452 0.72 -19.23 -10.13
C VAL A 452 1.20 -20.68 -10.25
N ALA A 453 0.83 -21.56 -9.33
CA ALA A 453 1.17 -22.98 -9.37
C ALA A 453 0.59 -23.67 -10.62
N ALA A 454 -0.69 -23.43 -10.93
CA ALA A 454 -1.34 -23.95 -12.13
C ALA A 454 -0.69 -23.43 -13.41
N ASN A 455 -0.29 -22.16 -13.45
CA ASN A 455 0.45 -21.59 -14.57
C ASN A 455 1.83 -22.23 -14.73
N ARG A 456 2.58 -22.43 -13.64
CA ARG A 456 3.87 -23.13 -13.67
C ARG A 456 3.72 -24.57 -14.14
N TYR A 457 2.69 -25.27 -13.67
CA TYR A 457 2.39 -26.64 -14.10
C TYR A 457 2.07 -26.71 -15.60
N ARG A 458 1.21 -25.81 -16.10
CA ARG A 458 0.90 -25.72 -17.54
C ARG A 458 2.13 -25.39 -18.38
N LEU A 459 3.01 -24.50 -17.89
CA LEU A 459 4.25 -24.17 -18.57
C LEU A 459 5.19 -25.38 -18.63
N LYS A 460 5.32 -26.11 -17.52
CA LYS A 460 6.12 -27.34 -17.44
C LYS A 460 5.67 -28.38 -18.46
N LEU A 461 4.36 -28.62 -18.56
CA LEU A 461 3.79 -29.54 -19.57
C LEU A 461 4.14 -29.11 -21.00
N ARG A 462 4.06 -27.82 -21.32
CA ARG A 462 4.45 -27.31 -22.65
C ARG A 462 5.94 -27.47 -22.91
N SER A 463 6.79 -27.20 -21.92
CA SER A 463 8.24 -27.38 -22.05
C SER A 463 8.63 -28.85 -22.22
N GLU A 464 7.97 -29.77 -21.52
CA GLU A 464 8.22 -31.21 -21.68
C GLU A 464 7.79 -31.72 -23.05
N ALA A 465 6.66 -31.25 -23.58
CA ALA A 465 6.24 -31.58 -24.94
C ALA A 465 7.24 -31.06 -26.00
N ALA A 466 7.67 -29.79 -25.87
CA ALA A 466 8.68 -29.22 -26.76
C ALA A 466 10.03 -29.94 -26.65
N LEU A 467 10.43 -30.36 -25.45
CA LEU A 467 11.65 -31.13 -25.23
C LEU A 467 11.57 -32.51 -25.91
N ARG A 468 10.43 -33.19 -25.84
CA ARG A 468 10.22 -34.48 -26.53
C ARG A 468 10.33 -34.33 -28.04
N GLU A 469 9.75 -33.29 -28.61
CA GLU A 469 9.85 -33.00 -30.05
C GLU A 469 11.31 -32.75 -30.46
N LYS A 470 12.05 -31.95 -29.68
CA LYS A 470 13.48 -31.69 -29.90
C LYS A 470 14.32 -32.96 -29.77
N ASN A 471 14.05 -33.81 -28.79
CA ASN A 471 14.76 -35.07 -28.62
C ASN A 471 14.49 -36.03 -29.80
N ALA A 472 13.25 -36.13 -30.27
CA ALA A 472 12.94 -36.95 -31.44
C ALA A 472 13.64 -36.43 -32.72
N ALA A 473 13.70 -35.10 -32.90
CA ALA A 473 14.44 -34.50 -33.99
C ALA A 473 15.96 -34.74 -33.86
N LEU A 474 16.48 -34.69 -32.63
CA LEU A 474 17.89 -34.97 -32.34
C LEU A 474 18.25 -36.44 -32.62
N ASP A 475 17.39 -37.39 -32.22
CA ASP A 475 17.58 -38.80 -32.50
C ASP A 475 17.62 -39.08 -34.00
N HIS A 476 16.77 -38.42 -34.78
CA HIS A 476 16.80 -38.52 -36.24
C HIS A 476 18.11 -37.96 -36.82
N ALA A 477 18.56 -36.80 -36.34
CA ALA A 477 19.83 -36.22 -36.76
C ALA A 477 21.03 -37.12 -36.39
N LEU A 478 21.03 -37.73 -35.20
CA LEU A 478 22.06 -38.68 -34.77
C LEU A 478 22.12 -39.91 -35.68
N ARG A 479 20.98 -40.46 -36.09
CA ARG A 479 20.94 -41.58 -37.05
C ARG A 479 21.55 -41.20 -38.40
N GLN A 480 21.22 -40.02 -38.92
CA GLN A 480 21.82 -39.54 -40.18
C GLN A 480 23.33 -39.37 -40.07
N VAL A 481 23.81 -38.86 -38.93
CA VAL A 481 25.26 -38.75 -38.67
C VAL A 481 25.91 -40.13 -38.60
N GLU A 482 25.30 -41.10 -37.93
CA GLU A 482 25.84 -42.45 -37.82
C GLU A 482 25.87 -43.17 -39.18
N GLU A 483 24.83 -43.00 -40.02
CA GLU A 483 24.81 -43.51 -41.39
C GLU A 483 25.94 -42.88 -42.23
N GLN A 484 26.14 -41.57 -42.15
CA GLN A 484 27.26 -40.91 -42.85
C GLN A 484 28.62 -41.39 -42.36
N LYS A 485 28.76 -41.63 -41.05
CA LYS A 485 29.98 -42.16 -40.46
C LYS A 485 30.28 -43.58 -40.97
N GLN A 486 29.29 -44.46 -41.02
CA GLN A 486 29.46 -45.81 -41.57
C GLN A 486 29.89 -45.78 -43.04
N LEU A 487 29.24 -44.95 -43.86
CA LEU A 487 29.63 -44.77 -45.27
C LEU A 487 31.07 -44.25 -45.42
N ALA A 488 31.47 -43.33 -44.54
CA ALA A 488 32.83 -42.80 -44.53
C ALA A 488 33.87 -43.87 -44.09
N GLU A 489 33.54 -44.70 -43.09
CA GLU A 489 34.39 -45.80 -42.63
C GLU A 489 34.55 -46.88 -43.71
N GLU A 490 33.47 -47.25 -44.41
CA GLU A 490 33.51 -48.19 -45.53
C GLU A 490 34.36 -47.66 -46.69
N ALA A 491 34.16 -46.38 -47.07
CA ALA A 491 34.99 -45.72 -48.07
C ALA A 491 36.47 -45.67 -47.64
N GLY A 492 36.73 -45.47 -46.35
CA GLY A 492 38.06 -45.51 -45.74
C GLY A 492 38.71 -46.89 -45.87
N ARG A 493 37.99 -47.96 -45.51
CA ARG A 493 38.47 -49.35 -45.63
C ARG A 493 38.76 -49.73 -47.08
N LEU A 494 37.82 -49.45 -47.99
CA LEU A 494 37.98 -49.72 -49.41
C LEU A 494 39.20 -48.97 -49.98
N LYS A 495 39.39 -47.71 -49.57
CA LYS A 495 40.56 -46.92 -49.97
C LYS A 495 41.87 -47.56 -49.48
N SER A 496 41.95 -47.98 -48.22
CA SER A 496 43.14 -48.63 -47.66
C SER A 496 43.43 -49.97 -48.33
N GLU A 497 42.40 -50.77 -48.63
CA GLU A 497 42.53 -52.03 -49.34
C GLU A 497 43.06 -51.83 -50.77
N ILE A 498 42.50 -50.88 -51.53
CA ILE A 498 42.99 -50.52 -52.87
C ILE A 498 44.45 -50.05 -52.80
N LEU A 499 44.80 -49.21 -51.82
CA LEU A 499 46.18 -48.73 -51.68
C LEU A 499 47.15 -49.86 -51.38
N ASN A 500 46.79 -50.82 -50.53
CA ASN A 500 47.63 -51.99 -50.23
C ASN A 500 47.79 -52.93 -51.45
N ILE A 501 46.74 -53.11 -52.25
CA ILE A 501 46.82 -53.88 -53.50
C ILE A 501 47.78 -53.18 -54.48
N VAL A 502 47.59 -51.88 -54.71
CA VAL A 502 48.46 -51.08 -55.59
C VAL A 502 49.91 -51.09 -55.09
N ALA A 503 50.12 -51.07 -53.78
CA ALA A 503 51.44 -51.19 -53.17
C ALA A 503 52.13 -52.50 -53.56
N HIS A 504 51.47 -53.62 -53.29
CA HIS A 504 51.98 -54.95 -53.56
C HIS A 504 52.28 -55.15 -55.05
N ASP A 505 51.40 -54.68 -55.93
CA ASP A 505 51.52 -54.81 -57.37
C ASP A 505 52.63 -53.93 -57.96
N LEU A 506 52.98 -52.81 -57.31
CA LEU A 506 54.14 -52.00 -57.67
C LEU A 506 55.44 -52.56 -57.08
N GLN A 507 55.40 -53.10 -55.86
CA GLN A 507 56.56 -53.67 -55.19
C GLN A 507 57.10 -54.91 -55.93
N THR A 508 56.21 -55.76 -56.42
CA THR A 508 56.57 -57.03 -57.08
C THR A 508 57.48 -56.82 -58.30
N PRO A 509 57.10 -56.05 -59.34
CA PRO A 509 57.94 -55.84 -60.52
C PRO A 509 59.21 -55.04 -60.17
N LEU A 510 59.14 -54.07 -59.25
CA LEU A 510 60.34 -53.32 -58.82
C LEU A 510 61.35 -54.23 -58.10
N SER A 511 60.87 -55.13 -57.25
CA SER A 511 61.71 -56.14 -56.57
C SER A 511 62.33 -57.11 -57.56
N SER A 512 61.57 -57.52 -58.59
CA SER A 512 62.11 -58.33 -59.69
C SER A 512 63.20 -57.60 -60.47
N VAL A 513 63.02 -56.32 -60.80
CA VAL A 513 64.05 -55.52 -61.48
C VAL A 513 65.31 -55.41 -60.63
N ILE A 514 65.18 -55.17 -59.32
CA ILE A 514 66.31 -55.16 -58.37
C ILE A 514 67.01 -56.51 -58.37
N HIS A 515 66.27 -57.61 -58.27
CA HIS A 515 66.83 -58.95 -58.17
C HIS A 515 67.52 -59.39 -59.47
N PHE A 516 66.91 -59.14 -60.63
CA PHE A 516 67.54 -59.40 -61.93
C PHE A 516 68.79 -58.56 -62.14
N ALA A 517 68.75 -57.26 -61.80
CA ALA A 517 69.91 -56.40 -61.90
C ALA A 517 71.05 -56.86 -60.95
N TYR A 518 70.72 -57.31 -59.73
CA TYR A 518 71.67 -57.89 -58.79
C TYR A 518 72.30 -59.19 -59.31
N LEU A 519 71.49 -60.13 -59.79
CA LEU A 519 71.96 -61.39 -60.36
C LEU A 519 72.85 -61.16 -61.59
N LEU A 520 72.45 -60.27 -62.51
CA LEU A 520 73.27 -59.91 -63.66
C LEU A 520 74.62 -59.37 -63.20
N ASN A 521 74.65 -58.45 -62.23
CA ASN A 521 75.92 -57.92 -61.71
C ASN A 521 76.85 -58.99 -61.10
N GLN A 522 76.32 -60.11 -60.60
CA GLN A 522 77.12 -61.23 -60.07
C GLN A 522 77.71 -62.16 -61.15
N THR A 523 77.19 -62.15 -62.39
CA THR A 523 77.67 -63.06 -63.46
C THR A 523 79.01 -62.68 -64.08
N GLY A 524 79.61 -61.54 -63.68
CA GLY A 524 81.02 -61.22 -63.91
C GLY A 524 81.48 -60.96 -65.36
N ARG A 525 80.57 -60.87 -66.34
CA ARG A 525 80.91 -60.71 -67.78
C ARG A 525 80.55 -59.34 -68.37
N PHE A 526 80.55 -58.28 -67.57
CA PHE A 526 80.16 -56.94 -68.00
C PHE A 526 81.34 -55.98 -68.06
N THR A 527 81.33 -55.07 -69.04
CA THR A 527 82.30 -53.96 -69.09
C THR A 527 82.09 -53.01 -67.91
N PRO A 528 83.10 -52.21 -67.49
CA PRO A 528 82.97 -51.29 -66.35
C PRO A 528 81.76 -50.36 -66.47
N LYS A 529 81.46 -49.90 -67.69
CA LYS A 529 80.30 -49.03 -67.98
C LYS A 529 78.95 -49.76 -67.84
N GLN A 530 78.90 -51.05 -68.14
CA GLN A 530 77.70 -51.89 -67.97
C GLN A 530 77.43 -52.24 -66.51
N SER A 531 78.47 -52.54 -65.71
CA SER A 531 78.31 -52.70 -64.25
C SER A 531 77.89 -51.39 -63.57
N GLU A 532 78.39 -50.23 -64.04
CA GLU A 532 77.89 -48.93 -63.55
C GLU A 532 76.40 -48.74 -63.87
N MET A 533 75.95 -49.07 -65.09
CA MET A 533 74.54 -49.01 -65.45
C MET A 533 73.67 -49.97 -64.63
N LEU A 534 74.12 -51.20 -64.36
CA LEU A 534 73.41 -52.16 -63.51
C LEU A 534 73.32 -51.68 -62.06
N SER A 535 74.41 -51.14 -61.49
CA SER A 535 74.41 -50.54 -60.17
C SER A 535 73.45 -49.34 -60.09
N ARG A 536 73.42 -48.50 -61.13
CA ARG A 536 72.45 -47.41 -61.25
C ARG A 536 71.01 -47.91 -61.30
N ILE A 537 70.70 -48.94 -62.11
CA ILE A 537 69.35 -49.54 -62.17
C ILE A 537 68.94 -50.04 -60.78
N THR A 538 69.79 -50.80 -60.10
CA THR A 538 69.53 -51.28 -58.74
C THR A 538 69.27 -50.12 -57.77
N SER A 539 70.11 -49.08 -57.80
CA SER A 539 69.95 -47.91 -56.92
C SER A 539 68.66 -47.13 -57.18
N ILE A 540 68.28 -46.95 -58.46
CA ILE A 540 67.08 -46.24 -58.88
C ILE A 540 65.85 -47.05 -58.50
N SER A 541 65.83 -48.35 -58.77
CA SER A 541 64.71 -49.22 -58.42
C SER A 541 64.53 -49.35 -56.90
N GLN A 542 65.61 -49.39 -56.12
CA GLN A 542 65.54 -49.34 -54.64
C GLN A 542 65.06 -47.98 -54.12
N ALA A 543 65.45 -46.89 -54.76
CA ALA A 543 64.95 -45.55 -54.42
C ALA A 543 63.46 -45.42 -54.76
N MET A 544 63.02 -45.95 -55.91
CA MET A 544 61.61 -46.01 -56.29
C MET A 544 60.82 -46.84 -55.27
N LEU A 545 61.26 -48.06 -54.96
CA LEU A 545 60.58 -48.92 -53.99
C LEU A 545 60.38 -48.24 -52.63
N ARG A 546 61.43 -47.58 -52.11
CA ARG A 546 61.35 -46.79 -50.87
C ARG A 546 60.39 -45.61 -50.99
N GLN A 547 60.39 -44.89 -52.11
CA GLN A 547 59.46 -43.77 -52.32
C GLN A 547 58.01 -44.25 -52.41
N THR A 548 57.74 -45.37 -53.08
CA THR A 548 56.39 -45.93 -53.18
C THR A 548 55.88 -46.31 -51.79
N VAL A 549 56.68 -47.05 -51.01
CA VAL A 549 56.33 -47.43 -49.62
C VAL A 549 56.08 -46.20 -48.74
N ASN A 550 56.94 -45.19 -48.81
CA ASN A 550 56.77 -43.97 -48.03
C ASN A 550 55.51 -43.16 -48.45
N LEU A 551 55.19 -43.13 -49.75
CA LEU A 551 53.96 -42.51 -50.26
C LEU A 551 52.71 -43.23 -49.74
N LEU A 552 52.76 -44.56 -49.68
CA LEU A 552 51.67 -45.41 -49.24
C LEU A 552 51.47 -45.34 -47.73
N ASN A 553 52.54 -45.35 -46.94
CA ASN A 553 52.47 -45.15 -45.49
C ASN A 553 51.91 -43.76 -45.15
N ALA A 554 52.37 -42.70 -45.85
CA ALA A 554 51.82 -41.35 -45.70
C ALA A 554 50.35 -41.23 -46.16
N ALA A 555 49.84 -42.17 -46.96
CA ALA A 555 48.43 -42.25 -47.35
C ALA A 555 47.59 -43.07 -46.35
N ALA A 556 48.20 -44.08 -45.70
CA ALA A 556 47.58 -44.96 -44.71
C ALA A 556 47.46 -44.32 -43.31
N GLU A 557 48.39 -43.44 -42.91
CA GLU A 557 48.39 -42.79 -41.58
C GLU A 557 47.21 -41.83 -41.30
N ARG A 558 46.29 -41.62 -42.27
CA ARG A 558 45.00 -40.99 -41.98
C ARG A 558 43.98 -41.94 -41.33
N ALA A 559 44.25 -43.23 -41.33
CA ALA A 559 43.40 -44.24 -40.73
C ALA A 559 44.12 -44.85 -39.52
N SER A 560 43.63 -44.50 -38.32
CA SER A 560 43.87 -45.20 -37.05
C SER A 560 45.33 -45.39 -36.62
N THR A 561 45.79 -44.58 -35.67
CA THR A 561 46.78 -45.05 -34.70
C THR A 561 46.49 -44.39 -33.36
N GLU A 562 46.03 -45.19 -32.39
CA GLU A 562 45.93 -44.75 -31.00
C GLU A 562 47.34 -44.45 -30.49
N MET A 563 47.56 -43.20 -30.06
CA MET A 563 48.84 -42.76 -29.50
C MET A 563 49.13 -43.52 -28.20
N GLN A 564 50.23 -44.26 -28.15
CA GLN A 564 50.70 -44.87 -26.91
C GLN A 564 51.34 -43.78 -26.07
N ARG A 565 50.71 -43.42 -24.94
CA ARG A 565 51.21 -42.36 -24.06
C ARG A 565 52.02 -42.95 -22.92
N GLU A 566 53.33 -42.72 -22.95
CA GLU A 566 54.28 -43.09 -21.90
C GLU A 566 55.11 -41.88 -21.46
N LYS A 567 55.77 -42.01 -20.31
CA LYS A 567 56.69 -40.99 -19.79
C LYS A 567 58.06 -41.18 -20.44
N ILE A 568 58.51 -40.20 -21.21
CA ILE A 568 59.72 -40.26 -22.04
C ILE A 568 60.76 -39.31 -21.47
N ASN A 569 61.96 -39.82 -21.17
CA ASN A 569 63.13 -38.99 -20.86
C ASN A 569 63.74 -38.47 -22.17
N LEU A 570 63.62 -37.17 -22.42
CA LEU A 570 64.08 -36.54 -23.66
C LEU A 570 65.60 -36.55 -23.79
N THR A 571 66.34 -36.41 -22.70
CA THR A 571 67.81 -36.48 -22.73
C THR A 571 68.27 -37.86 -23.22
N ALA A 572 67.67 -38.92 -22.67
CA ALA A 572 67.98 -40.30 -23.06
C ALA A 572 67.60 -40.57 -24.53
N LEU A 573 66.42 -40.13 -24.96
CA LEU A 573 65.95 -40.27 -26.34
C LEU A 573 66.88 -39.55 -27.32
N LEU A 574 67.26 -38.30 -27.05
CA LEU A 574 68.16 -37.54 -27.92
C LEU A 574 69.57 -38.12 -27.96
N LEU A 575 70.12 -38.58 -26.83
CA LEU A 575 71.43 -39.24 -26.81
C LEU A 575 71.44 -40.50 -27.69
N ASP A 576 70.36 -41.28 -27.65
CA ASP A 576 70.21 -42.47 -28.50
C ASP A 576 70.10 -42.09 -29.98
N VAL A 577 69.30 -41.07 -30.31
CA VAL A 577 69.19 -40.52 -31.69
C VAL A 577 70.53 -39.95 -32.19
N ILE A 578 71.32 -39.28 -31.34
CA ILE A 578 72.65 -38.77 -31.68
C ILE A 578 73.61 -39.92 -31.99
N SER A 579 73.52 -41.04 -31.27
CA SER A 579 74.38 -42.20 -31.53
C SER A 579 74.15 -42.82 -32.93
N GLY A 580 72.90 -42.76 -33.42
CA GLY A 580 72.49 -43.31 -34.72
C GLY A 580 72.55 -42.34 -35.91
N CYS A 581 72.85 -41.05 -35.70
CA CYS A 581 72.63 -40.02 -36.74
C CYS A 581 73.70 -39.95 -37.85
N GLY A 582 74.74 -40.78 -37.81
CA GLY A 582 75.80 -40.81 -38.84
C GLY A 582 76.75 -39.61 -38.83
N ALA A 583 76.71 -38.74 -37.81
CA ALA A 583 77.59 -37.58 -37.70
C ALA A 583 79.09 -37.92 -37.70
N ALA A 584 79.48 -39.06 -37.11
CA ALA A 584 80.85 -39.55 -37.06
C ALA A 584 81.42 -39.87 -38.46
N GLU A 585 80.59 -40.41 -39.37
CA GLU A 585 80.98 -40.74 -40.75
C GLU A 585 81.37 -39.49 -41.56
N LYS A 586 80.85 -38.32 -41.16
CA LYS A 586 81.09 -37.02 -41.81
C LYS A 586 82.03 -36.11 -41.01
N GLN A 587 82.69 -36.63 -39.96
CA GLN A 587 83.58 -35.87 -39.07
C GLN A 587 82.90 -34.63 -38.48
N LEU A 588 81.63 -34.73 -38.09
CA LEU A 588 80.90 -33.67 -37.41
C LEU A 588 80.95 -33.87 -35.90
N ALA A 589 81.10 -32.78 -35.15
CA ALA A 589 80.90 -32.80 -33.70
C ALA A 589 79.42 -32.54 -33.39
N VAL A 590 78.82 -33.30 -32.48
CA VAL A 590 77.45 -33.05 -32.00
C VAL A 590 77.53 -32.76 -30.51
N HIS A 591 77.16 -31.55 -30.11
CA HIS A 591 77.16 -31.14 -28.70
C HIS A 591 75.72 -31.01 -28.20
N LEU A 592 75.37 -31.81 -27.20
CA LEU A 592 74.12 -31.69 -26.45
C LEU A 592 74.38 -30.88 -25.18
N ASN A 593 73.72 -29.73 -25.05
CA ASN A 593 73.69 -28.92 -23.83
C ASN A 593 72.28 -29.01 -23.23
N SER A 594 72.17 -29.47 -21.97
CA SER A 594 70.90 -29.54 -21.25
C SER A 594 71.05 -28.97 -19.85
N GLU A 595 70.11 -28.12 -19.46
CA GLU A 595 70.07 -27.53 -18.11
C GLU A 595 69.58 -28.54 -17.05
N ALA A 596 68.76 -29.53 -17.43
CA ALA A 596 68.24 -30.61 -16.58
C ALA A 596 67.78 -31.83 -17.41
N ASP A 597 67.39 -32.92 -16.75
CA ASP A 597 66.69 -34.02 -17.40
C ASP A 597 65.19 -33.73 -17.49
N TYR A 598 64.68 -33.69 -18.71
CA TYR A 598 63.29 -33.33 -19.00
C TYR A 598 62.47 -34.57 -19.41
N CYS A 599 61.27 -34.72 -18.83
CA CYS A 599 60.33 -35.77 -19.19
C CYS A 599 59.08 -35.20 -19.88
N VAL A 600 58.63 -35.85 -20.95
CA VAL A 600 57.38 -35.53 -21.66
C VAL A 600 56.48 -36.76 -21.73
N ILE A 601 55.17 -36.54 -21.83
CA ILE A 601 54.21 -37.64 -22.06
C ILE A 601 53.91 -37.73 -23.55
N GLY A 602 54.14 -38.90 -24.14
CA GLY A 602 53.97 -39.10 -25.58
C GLY A 602 54.25 -40.52 -26.02
N ASP A 603 54.32 -40.70 -27.33
CA ASP A 603 54.74 -41.93 -28.00
C ASP A 603 56.24 -41.83 -28.32
N GLY A 604 57.04 -42.65 -27.64
CA GLY A 604 58.51 -42.61 -27.68
C GLY A 604 59.07 -42.88 -29.07
N ASP A 605 58.47 -43.84 -29.78
CA ASP A 605 58.90 -44.23 -31.13
C ASP A 605 58.60 -43.12 -32.14
N LYS A 606 57.44 -42.48 -32.02
CA LYS A 606 57.07 -41.34 -32.88
C LYS A 606 57.95 -40.12 -32.60
N LEU A 607 58.19 -39.76 -31.33
CA LEU A 607 59.08 -38.64 -31.01
C LEU A 607 60.52 -38.91 -31.48
N ARG A 608 61.01 -40.14 -31.35
CA ARG A 608 62.29 -40.58 -31.91
C ARG A 608 62.34 -40.36 -33.42
N GLU A 609 61.35 -40.82 -34.17
CA GLU A 609 61.24 -40.62 -35.62
C GLU A 609 61.28 -39.12 -35.99
N ALA A 610 60.58 -38.29 -35.22
CA ALA A 610 60.59 -36.83 -35.43
C ALA A 610 61.99 -36.24 -35.27
N PHE A 611 62.70 -36.57 -34.19
CA PHE A 611 64.05 -36.04 -33.92
C PHE A 611 65.11 -36.64 -34.85
N GLU A 612 65.02 -37.90 -35.23
CA GLU A 612 65.88 -38.52 -36.25
C GLU A 612 65.77 -37.81 -37.59
N ASN A 613 64.56 -37.43 -38.00
CA ASN A 613 64.33 -36.70 -39.24
C ASN A 613 64.95 -35.29 -39.20
N ILE A 614 64.87 -34.59 -38.06
CA ILE A 614 65.50 -33.26 -37.90
C ILE A 614 67.03 -33.40 -37.90
N LEU A 615 67.58 -34.33 -37.11
CA LEU A 615 69.03 -34.48 -36.96
C LEU A 615 69.68 -35.03 -38.23
N SER A 616 69.02 -35.96 -38.93
CA SER A 616 69.46 -36.44 -40.25
C SER A 616 69.55 -35.28 -41.25
N ASN A 617 68.62 -34.33 -41.22
CA ASN A 617 68.72 -33.12 -42.05
C ASN A 617 69.92 -32.27 -41.61
N ALA A 618 70.09 -31.98 -40.32
CA ALA A 618 71.23 -31.21 -39.82
C ALA A 618 72.58 -31.81 -40.26
N VAL A 619 72.74 -33.14 -40.24
CA VAL A 619 73.93 -33.86 -40.72
C VAL A 619 74.10 -33.75 -42.24
N LYS A 620 73.02 -33.93 -43.01
CA LYS A 620 73.04 -33.86 -44.49
C LYS A 620 73.46 -32.48 -45.02
N TYR A 621 73.02 -31.40 -44.36
CA TYR A 621 73.27 -30.04 -44.82
C TYR A 621 74.51 -29.36 -44.20
N SER A 622 75.12 -29.95 -43.17
CA SER A 622 76.36 -29.44 -42.56
C SER A 622 77.63 -29.84 -43.35
N PRO A 623 78.64 -28.96 -43.50
CA PRO A 623 79.97 -29.29 -44.05
C PRO A 623 80.82 -30.12 -43.07
N ARG A 624 81.82 -30.89 -43.55
CA ARG A 624 82.73 -31.68 -42.69
C ARG A 624 83.47 -30.79 -41.67
N GLN A 625 83.79 -31.33 -40.48
CA GLN A 625 84.50 -30.65 -39.39
C GLN A 625 83.74 -29.47 -38.74
N LYS A 626 82.42 -29.41 -38.96
CA LYS A 626 81.53 -28.46 -38.30
C LYS A 626 80.76 -29.10 -37.15
N THR A 627 80.10 -28.25 -36.38
CA THR A 627 79.42 -28.64 -35.16
C THR A 627 77.91 -28.51 -35.30
N ILE A 628 77.18 -29.52 -34.86
CA ILE A 628 75.73 -29.45 -34.64
C ILE A 628 75.50 -29.20 -33.15
N HIS A 629 74.79 -28.12 -32.84
CA HIS A 629 74.49 -27.73 -31.46
C HIS A 629 73.05 -28.10 -31.14
N ILE A 630 72.85 -28.93 -30.12
CA ILE A 630 71.54 -29.27 -29.58
C ILE A 630 71.44 -28.66 -28.20
N GLU A 631 70.47 -27.79 -27.98
CA GLU A 631 70.24 -27.13 -26.70
C GLU A 631 68.80 -27.36 -26.23
N MET A 632 68.67 -27.86 -25.00
CA MET A 632 67.40 -28.09 -24.32
C MET A 632 67.25 -27.10 -23.16
N LYS A 633 66.21 -26.27 -23.22
CA LYS A 633 65.92 -25.25 -22.21
C LYS A 633 64.45 -25.23 -21.84
N ARG A 634 64.17 -25.09 -20.55
CA ARG A 634 62.80 -24.80 -20.09
C ARG A 634 62.41 -23.42 -20.64
N HIS A 635 61.35 -23.38 -21.43
CA HIS A 635 60.83 -22.15 -22.02
C HIS A 635 59.60 -21.71 -21.23
N SER A 636 59.78 -20.72 -20.36
CA SER A 636 58.69 -20.01 -19.69
C SER A 636 58.56 -18.62 -20.31
N GLU A 637 57.40 -18.35 -20.90
CA GLU A 637 56.93 -17.09 -21.50
C GLU A 637 57.17 -16.86 -23.00
N TYR A 638 56.10 -17.07 -23.79
CA TYR A 638 55.71 -16.10 -24.80
C TYR A 638 54.19 -15.88 -24.82
N GLY A 639 53.82 -14.61 -24.64
CA GLY A 639 52.44 -14.14 -24.54
C GLY A 639 51.70 -14.02 -25.88
N SER A 640 50.38 -14.18 -25.75
CA SER A 640 49.32 -13.45 -26.47
C SER A 640 49.31 -13.43 -28.01
N GLN A 641 48.43 -14.26 -28.59
CA GLN A 641 47.34 -13.72 -29.41
C GLN A 641 46.00 -14.34 -28.98
N LYS A 642 45.08 -13.49 -28.53
CA LYS A 642 43.67 -13.84 -28.31
C LYS A 642 43.02 -14.21 -29.64
N ARG A 643 42.39 -15.38 -29.70
CA ARG A 643 41.20 -15.61 -30.51
C ARG A 643 40.19 -16.40 -29.69
N ASP A 644 39.00 -15.84 -29.59
CA ASP A 644 37.73 -16.47 -29.20
C ASP A 644 37.69 -17.23 -27.87
N GLY A 645 37.52 -16.48 -26.78
CA GLY A 645 36.54 -16.84 -25.75
C GLY A 645 36.67 -18.19 -25.06
N ALA A 646 37.86 -18.59 -24.62
CA ALA A 646 38.06 -19.50 -23.48
C ALA A 646 39.48 -19.31 -22.91
N PRO A 647 39.67 -19.26 -21.58
CA PRO A 647 41.01 -19.29 -21.01
C PRO A 647 41.54 -20.73 -21.10
N LEU A 648 42.59 -20.97 -21.90
CA LEU A 648 43.44 -22.14 -21.70
C LEU A 648 44.39 -21.87 -20.51
N PRO A 649 44.71 -22.88 -19.70
CA PRO A 649 45.64 -22.72 -18.59
C PRO A 649 47.05 -22.42 -19.13
N SER A 650 47.76 -21.52 -18.46
CA SER A 650 49.20 -21.29 -18.65
C SER A 650 49.85 -21.16 -17.26
N PRO A 651 51.05 -21.68 -16.99
CA PRO A 651 51.96 -22.47 -17.85
C PRO A 651 52.33 -23.82 -17.21
N ASP A 652 51.96 -24.94 -17.82
CA ASP A 652 52.82 -26.13 -17.68
C ASP A 652 54.08 -25.79 -18.47
N SER A 653 55.23 -25.80 -17.82
CA SER A 653 56.48 -25.40 -18.45
C SER A 653 56.66 -26.13 -19.79
N CYS A 654 57.03 -25.46 -20.88
CA CYS A 654 57.38 -26.17 -22.11
C CYS A 654 58.88 -26.43 -22.13
N ILE A 655 59.29 -27.51 -22.77
CA ILE A 655 60.69 -27.75 -23.13
C ILE A 655 60.88 -27.33 -24.57
N LEU A 656 61.84 -26.43 -24.78
CA LEU A 656 62.28 -26.04 -26.10
C LEU A 656 63.57 -26.80 -26.42
N VAL A 657 63.50 -27.67 -27.43
CA VAL A 657 64.66 -28.35 -28.02
C VAL A 657 65.04 -27.59 -29.28
N SER A 658 66.22 -26.98 -29.26
CA SER A 658 66.78 -26.28 -30.41
C SER A 658 67.93 -27.09 -31.02
N ILE A 659 67.85 -27.36 -32.33
CA ILE A 659 68.86 -28.10 -33.09
C ILE A 659 69.39 -27.16 -34.16
N ARG A 660 70.62 -26.67 -33.96
CA ARG A 660 71.31 -25.76 -34.87
C ARG A 660 72.36 -26.49 -35.69
N ASP A 661 72.22 -26.38 -37.01
CA ASP A 661 73.25 -26.77 -37.97
C ASP A 661 74.09 -25.57 -38.44
N GLU A 662 75.29 -25.84 -38.96
CA GLU A 662 76.16 -24.84 -39.61
C GLU A 662 76.14 -25.00 -41.15
N GLY A 663 74.97 -25.35 -41.70
CA GLY A 663 74.76 -25.58 -43.11
C GLY A 663 74.54 -24.31 -43.95
N GLN A 664 74.02 -24.52 -45.16
CA GLN A 664 73.76 -23.44 -46.13
C GLN A 664 72.64 -22.47 -45.72
N GLY A 665 71.89 -22.74 -44.65
CA GLY A 665 70.73 -21.94 -44.23
C GLY A 665 69.53 -22.04 -45.20
N LEU A 666 68.42 -21.42 -44.82
CA LEU A 666 67.16 -21.39 -45.57
C LEU A 666 66.87 -19.98 -46.11
N THR A 667 66.28 -19.89 -47.30
CA THR A 667 65.73 -18.62 -47.82
C THR A 667 64.34 -18.33 -47.24
N ASP A 668 63.88 -17.08 -47.29
CA ASP A 668 62.52 -16.71 -46.83
C ASP A 668 61.41 -17.50 -47.54
N ASP A 669 61.62 -17.85 -48.81
CA ASP A 669 60.68 -18.69 -49.57
C ASP A 669 60.75 -20.15 -49.12
N ASP A 670 61.94 -20.67 -48.82
CA ASP A 670 62.12 -22.01 -48.24
C ASP A 670 61.52 -22.12 -46.83
N GLN A 671 61.61 -21.08 -46.01
CA GLN A 671 61.01 -21.04 -44.66
C GLN A 671 59.48 -21.09 -44.71
N LYS A 672 58.84 -20.43 -45.68
CA LYS A 672 57.37 -20.50 -45.90
C LYS A 672 56.90 -21.86 -46.41
N LYS A 673 57.77 -22.53 -47.15
CA LYS A 673 57.55 -23.84 -47.77
C LYS A 673 57.91 -25.01 -46.84
N LEU A 674 58.62 -24.69 -45.75
CA LEU A 674 59.04 -25.62 -44.73
C LEU A 674 57.83 -26.33 -44.12
N PHE A 675 57.97 -27.65 -43.90
CA PHE A 675 56.89 -28.53 -43.42
C PHE A 675 55.71 -28.73 -44.38
N GLY A 676 55.77 -28.24 -45.62
CA GLY A 676 54.78 -28.52 -46.66
C GLY A 676 54.94 -29.90 -47.29
N LYS A 677 53.83 -30.54 -47.67
CA LYS A 677 53.84 -31.87 -48.31
C LYS A 677 54.54 -31.83 -49.67
N PHE A 678 55.58 -32.64 -49.86
CA PHE A 678 56.38 -32.79 -51.11
C PHE A 678 57.11 -31.52 -51.59
N GLN A 679 57.43 -30.60 -50.68
CA GLN A 679 58.10 -29.37 -51.08
C GLN A 679 59.62 -29.57 -51.18
N ARG A 680 60.19 -29.25 -52.35
CA ARG A 680 61.64 -29.25 -52.58
C ARG A 680 62.19 -27.88 -52.24
N LEU A 681 63.08 -27.83 -51.27
CA LEU A 681 63.77 -26.61 -50.84
C LEU A 681 64.99 -26.34 -51.73
N SER A 682 65.42 -25.08 -51.80
CA SER A 682 66.55 -24.66 -52.63
C SER A 682 67.91 -25.15 -52.11
N ALA A 683 68.01 -25.47 -50.82
CA ALA A 683 69.20 -26.00 -50.18
C ALA A 683 69.55 -27.40 -50.70
N LYS A 684 70.83 -27.62 -51.06
CA LYS A 684 71.33 -28.91 -51.54
C LYS A 684 72.17 -29.63 -50.48
N PRO A 685 71.97 -30.93 -50.24
CA PRO A 685 72.82 -31.71 -49.33
C PRO A 685 74.29 -31.63 -49.72
N THR A 686 75.18 -31.50 -48.75
CA THR A 686 76.62 -31.32 -48.99
C THR A 686 77.32 -32.60 -49.45
N GLY A 687 76.66 -33.77 -49.31
CA GLY A 687 77.14 -35.09 -49.70
C GLY A 687 76.52 -35.69 -50.97
N GLY A 688 75.66 -34.95 -51.69
CA GLY A 688 74.99 -35.46 -52.91
C GLY A 688 73.79 -36.40 -52.66
N GLU A 689 73.32 -36.49 -51.43
CA GLU A 689 72.13 -37.28 -51.05
C GLU A 689 70.85 -36.65 -51.61
N SER A 690 69.80 -37.46 -51.82
CA SER A 690 68.49 -36.96 -52.27
C SER A 690 67.56 -36.65 -51.09
N SER A 691 66.88 -35.50 -51.15
CA SER A 691 65.85 -35.10 -50.19
C SER A 691 64.46 -35.33 -50.78
N THR A 692 63.59 -36.02 -50.04
CA THR A 692 62.22 -36.39 -50.47
C THR A 692 61.16 -35.33 -50.13
N GLY A 693 61.49 -34.35 -49.27
CA GLY A 693 60.54 -33.32 -48.81
C GLY A 693 59.40 -33.85 -47.92
N LEU A 694 59.43 -35.13 -47.53
CA LEU A 694 58.42 -35.78 -46.68
C LEU A 694 58.79 -35.76 -45.19
N GLY A 695 60.07 -35.88 -44.86
CA GLY A 695 60.53 -36.04 -43.47
C GLY A 695 60.05 -34.91 -42.54
N LEU A 696 60.27 -33.64 -42.93
CA LEU A 696 59.83 -32.50 -42.12
C LEU A 696 58.30 -32.40 -42.03
N TYR A 697 57.56 -32.76 -43.09
CA TYR A 697 56.09 -32.79 -43.05
C TYR A 697 55.57 -33.80 -42.01
N ILE A 698 56.20 -34.99 -41.95
CA ILE A 698 55.90 -36.03 -40.96
C ILE A 698 56.27 -35.54 -39.56
N THR A 699 57.47 -34.98 -39.38
CA THR A 699 57.91 -34.38 -38.12
C THR A 699 56.89 -33.38 -37.57
N LYS A 700 56.37 -32.47 -38.41
CA LYS A 700 55.35 -31.50 -37.98
C LYS A 700 54.08 -32.16 -37.47
N HIS A 701 53.58 -33.18 -38.17
CA HIS A 701 52.39 -33.90 -37.73
C HIS A 701 52.62 -34.64 -36.42
N ILE A 702 53.79 -35.29 -36.26
CA ILE A 702 54.14 -35.97 -35.01
C ILE A 702 54.18 -34.98 -33.84
N ILE A 703 54.84 -33.82 -34.00
CA ILE A 703 54.93 -32.82 -32.94
C ILE A 703 53.57 -32.22 -32.59
N GLU A 704 52.71 -31.92 -33.58
CA GLU A 704 51.35 -31.43 -33.36
C GLU A 704 50.46 -32.48 -32.65
N LEU A 705 50.62 -33.77 -32.96
CA LEU A 705 49.93 -34.86 -32.26
C LEU A 705 50.30 -34.88 -30.77
N HIS A 706 51.53 -34.50 -30.43
CA HIS A 706 52.02 -34.38 -29.05
C HIS A 706 51.67 -33.03 -28.41
N SER A 707 50.75 -32.26 -29.00
CA SER A 707 50.38 -30.91 -28.56
C SER A 707 51.56 -29.93 -28.50
N GLY A 708 52.63 -30.20 -29.26
CA GLY A 708 53.80 -29.36 -29.39
C GLY A 708 53.77 -28.45 -30.61
N ARG A 709 54.82 -27.64 -30.77
CA ARG A 709 55.03 -26.77 -31.93
C ARG A 709 56.41 -27.00 -32.53
N ILE A 710 56.52 -26.89 -33.85
CA ILE A 710 57.80 -26.94 -34.55
C ILE A 710 57.91 -25.79 -35.55
N TRP A 711 59.08 -25.13 -35.57
CA TRP A 711 59.43 -24.14 -36.57
C TRP A 711 60.94 -24.16 -36.82
N ALA A 712 61.42 -23.37 -37.78
CA ALA A 712 62.84 -23.18 -37.97
C ALA A 712 63.15 -21.73 -38.33
N GLU A 713 64.34 -21.28 -37.92
CA GLU A 713 64.86 -19.95 -38.18
C GLU A 713 66.23 -20.05 -38.84
N SER A 714 66.50 -19.17 -39.79
CA SER A 714 67.80 -19.08 -40.47
C SER A 714 68.07 -17.63 -40.85
N ASP A 715 69.27 -17.13 -40.50
CA ASP A 715 69.73 -15.77 -40.79
C ASP A 715 70.15 -15.57 -42.27
N GLY A 716 69.73 -16.48 -43.15
CA GLY A 716 70.03 -16.47 -44.57
C GLY A 716 71.19 -17.38 -44.99
N LYS A 717 71.55 -17.29 -46.27
CA LYS A 717 72.43 -18.24 -46.95
C LYS A 717 73.84 -18.26 -46.33
N GLY A 718 74.29 -19.44 -45.88
CA GLY A 718 75.61 -19.70 -45.31
C GLY A 718 75.72 -19.54 -43.79
N LYS A 719 74.61 -19.30 -43.09
CA LYS A 719 74.59 -19.08 -41.63
C LYS A 719 73.97 -20.23 -40.81
N GLY A 720 73.67 -21.36 -41.45
CA GLY A 720 73.02 -22.48 -40.79
C GLY A 720 71.52 -22.29 -40.54
N THR A 721 70.87 -23.34 -40.04
CA THR A 721 69.44 -23.33 -39.66
C THR A 721 69.30 -23.81 -38.22
N THR A 722 68.42 -23.17 -37.46
CA THR A 722 68.01 -23.66 -36.13
C THR A 722 66.58 -24.16 -36.20
N PHE A 723 66.38 -25.45 -35.96
CA PHE A 723 65.06 -26.05 -35.78
C PHE A 723 64.67 -25.99 -34.32
N PHE A 724 63.44 -25.55 -34.04
CA PHE A 724 62.89 -25.42 -32.71
C PHE A 724 61.72 -26.37 -32.56
N VAL A 725 61.75 -27.21 -31.53
CA VAL A 725 60.66 -28.10 -31.13
C VAL A 725 60.25 -27.76 -29.71
N GLU A 726 59.02 -27.31 -29.56
CA GLU A 726 58.38 -27.03 -28.28
C GLU A 726 57.46 -28.19 -27.91
N LEU A 727 57.68 -28.81 -26.75
CA LEU A 727 56.83 -29.85 -26.20
C LEU A 727 56.37 -29.47 -24.79
N PRO A 728 55.13 -29.80 -24.39
CA PRO A 728 54.67 -29.57 -23.03
C PRO A 728 55.44 -30.48 -22.05
N LEU A 729 56.06 -29.89 -21.02
CA LEU A 729 56.60 -30.68 -19.89
C LEU A 729 55.45 -31.10 -19.00
N HIS A 730 55.60 -32.28 -18.43
CA HIS A 730 54.77 -32.76 -17.35
C HIS A 730 55.68 -32.90 -16.12
N ASP A 731 55.54 -31.98 -15.16
CA ASP A 731 56.30 -32.03 -13.90
C ASP A 731 55.96 -33.27 -13.06
#